data_AF-A0A661VUD4-F1
#
_entry.id   AF-A0A661VUD4-F1
#
_cell.length_a   1.000
_cell.length_b   1.000
_cell.length_c   1.000
_cell.angle_alpha   90.00
_cell.angle_beta   90.00
_cell.angle_gamma   90.00
#
_symmetry.space_group_name_H-M   'P 1'
#
loop_
_entity.id
_entity.type
_entity.pdbx_description
1 polymer ?
#
loop_
_entity_poly.entity_id
_entity_poly.type
_entity_poly.pdbx_seq_one_letter_code
_entity_poly.pdbx_strand_id
1 'polypeptide(L)'
;MGKKNKKNMKINQKIRECFDGDPFDVGVERVSSETLSELFSTLGVYDVQHTKKALLKTLRMLWSEADGGFRQEILDFFIANDEVYESGKPKELNLDRDEKIRQIMEELNPNMDEEIRLYEAFADVRSKKITIEKMETKLRHIRFEMKKEKLEKALDGSFDIDDSLEFNASLRYKIHAQHFHKILTLNTKPYSYEYLEDNSIEEIVYRISLDKEKVVELKQASIENFIAALPSPHDYLTDKEIESALRASPPKTKVNYPTLKASILKSLIEIQLDVLELSVRDEEVLVKINESVKLPFSELEHSYVLELHVELNGLLESIWKGEALELDDLVQEAKKEHESAFLLELTELVDSCANYATLLHFSDEELHSKVYEFLLELLHNSLGITPKIHKKTTRIFIYNIQDQLIKQQRRALLARTIRDFKNLFPMARETRRKLTLHIGPTNSGKTYQAMQRLKNADTGYYLAPLRLLALEGYETLKEQGIDASLITGEEQILDDDATHISSTIEMLNFEVDVDVCVIDEVQMIDDRDRGWAWANAIIGAPAKEIIMTGSSNAKEAIIALAEYLGEELEIIEFERKNPLTLLETWTDPTDVKEGTAIIAFSRKDVLRLKQEYSRYFSVSVVYGNLSPEVRREEARRFREKETQVLIATDAIAMGMNLPIQTILFSKAEKFDGVSQRNLHPSEVHQISGRAGRYGLSEEGHVGALNAVALKIV
;
A
#
# COMPACT_ATOMS: atom_id res chain seq x y z
N MET A 1 -39.10 -6.30 14.50
CA MET A 1 -38.54 -6.26 15.89
C MET A 1 -39.50 -6.75 16.99
N GLY A 2 -40.84 -6.74 16.82
CA GLY A 2 -41.79 -7.05 17.91
C GLY A 2 -41.82 -8.51 18.45
N LYS A 3 -41.46 -9.52 17.66
CA LYS A 3 -41.47 -10.93 18.12
C LYS A 3 -40.29 -11.29 19.07
N LYS A 4 -39.11 -10.68 18.89
CA LYS A 4 -37.93 -10.88 19.77
C LYS A 4 -38.18 -10.32 21.18
N ASN A 5 -38.83 -9.16 21.30
CA ASN A 5 -39.11 -8.52 22.60
C ASN A 5 -40.12 -9.30 23.47
N LYS A 6 -41.18 -9.89 22.88
CA LYS A 6 -42.14 -10.70 23.64
C LYS A 6 -41.55 -12.01 24.21
N LYS A 7 -40.63 -12.66 23.50
CA LYS A 7 -39.97 -13.90 23.96
C LYS A 7 -39.04 -13.61 25.14
N ASN A 8 -38.23 -12.56 25.04
CA ASN A 8 -37.33 -12.13 26.12
C ASN A 8 -38.09 -11.69 27.38
N MET A 9 -39.25 -11.05 27.23
CA MET A 9 -40.11 -10.66 28.36
C MET A 9 -40.63 -11.88 29.14
N LYS A 10 -41.02 -12.96 28.46
CA LYS A 10 -41.45 -14.21 29.10
C LYS A 10 -40.31 -14.92 29.83
N ILE A 11 -39.11 -14.95 29.24
CA ILE A 11 -37.91 -15.53 29.87
C ILE A 11 -37.56 -14.75 31.15
N ASN A 12 -37.58 -13.41 31.08
CA ASN A 12 -37.33 -12.55 32.24
C ASN A 12 -38.39 -12.66 33.35
N GLN A 13 -39.61 -13.07 33.01
CA GLN A 13 -40.66 -13.31 34.01
C GLN A 13 -40.44 -14.64 34.72
N LYS A 14 -40.19 -15.71 33.95
CA LYS A 14 -39.94 -17.05 34.51
C LYS A 14 -38.67 -17.13 35.35
N ILE A 15 -37.59 -16.48 34.92
CA ILE A 15 -36.34 -16.48 35.69
C ILE A 15 -36.51 -15.81 37.07
N ARG A 16 -37.44 -14.85 37.21
CA ARG A 16 -37.75 -14.23 38.51
C ARG A 16 -38.39 -15.22 39.47
N GLU A 17 -39.12 -16.23 38.98
CA GLU A 17 -39.71 -17.27 39.82
C GLU A 17 -38.61 -18.09 40.52
N CYS A 18 -37.49 -18.35 39.84
CA CYS A 18 -36.30 -18.98 40.42
C CYS A 18 -35.56 -18.09 41.44
N PHE A 19 -35.81 -16.76 41.42
CA PHE A 19 -35.10 -15.77 42.25
C PHE A 19 -36.04 -15.00 43.19
N ASP A 20 -37.14 -15.61 43.64
CA ASP A 20 -38.07 -15.00 44.61
C ASP A 20 -38.57 -13.59 44.17
N GLY A 21 -38.89 -13.46 42.88
CA GLY A 21 -39.41 -12.24 42.27
C GLY A 21 -38.36 -11.19 41.89
N ASP A 22 -37.09 -11.39 42.29
CA ASP A 22 -36.00 -10.48 41.96
C ASP A 22 -35.52 -10.67 40.51
N PRO A 23 -35.11 -9.59 39.83
CA PRO A 23 -34.53 -9.68 38.48
C PRO A 23 -33.22 -10.47 38.49
N PHE A 24 -32.91 -11.10 37.34
CA PHE A 24 -31.73 -11.96 37.16
C PHE A 24 -30.43 -11.37 37.71
N ASP A 25 -30.13 -10.10 37.42
CA ASP A 25 -28.87 -9.46 37.85
C ASP A 25 -28.69 -9.44 39.37
N VAL A 26 -29.80 -9.37 40.12
CA VAL A 26 -29.80 -9.37 41.59
C VAL A 26 -29.86 -10.80 42.12
N GLY A 27 -30.73 -11.62 41.54
CA GLY A 27 -30.92 -13.01 41.97
C GLY A 27 -29.67 -13.88 41.81
N VAL A 28 -28.93 -13.72 40.71
CA VAL A 28 -27.78 -14.57 40.36
C VAL A 28 -26.60 -14.41 41.33
N GLU A 29 -26.50 -13.30 42.06
CA GLU A 29 -25.45 -13.11 43.08
C GLU A 29 -25.55 -14.14 44.22
N ARG A 30 -26.77 -14.63 44.48
CA ARG A 30 -27.08 -15.61 45.52
C ARG A 30 -26.67 -17.03 45.15
N VAL A 31 -26.41 -17.30 43.87
CA VAL A 31 -26.02 -18.63 43.39
C VAL A 31 -24.58 -18.95 43.83
N SER A 32 -24.34 -20.23 44.19
CA SER A 32 -23.03 -20.70 44.63
C SER A 32 -22.00 -20.68 43.48
N SER A 33 -20.70 -20.60 43.80
CA SER A 33 -19.64 -20.65 42.78
C SER A 33 -19.53 -22.00 42.06
N GLU A 34 -19.95 -23.07 42.72
CA GLU A 34 -19.98 -24.43 42.17
C GLU A 34 -21.07 -24.55 41.11
N THR A 35 -22.30 -24.15 41.45
CA THR A 35 -23.45 -24.14 40.54
C THR A 35 -23.23 -23.21 39.33
N LEU A 36 -22.56 -22.07 39.53
CA LEU A 36 -22.18 -21.19 38.41
C LEU A 36 -21.18 -21.87 37.48
N SER A 37 -20.21 -22.62 38.02
CA SER A 37 -19.20 -23.33 37.21
C SER A 37 -19.83 -24.47 36.42
N GLU A 38 -20.81 -25.19 36.99
CA GLU A 38 -21.62 -26.19 36.30
C GLU A 38 -22.40 -25.57 35.13
N LEU A 39 -23.05 -24.43 35.36
CA LEU A 39 -23.76 -23.68 34.31
C LEU A 39 -22.82 -23.33 33.14
N PHE A 40 -21.62 -22.81 33.41
CA PHE A 40 -20.65 -22.50 32.33
C PHE A 40 -20.20 -23.74 31.55
N SER A 41 -20.06 -24.90 32.23
CA SER A 41 -19.78 -26.18 31.56
C SER A 41 -20.94 -26.64 30.67
N THR A 42 -22.19 -26.45 31.11
CA THR A 42 -23.39 -26.76 30.31
C THR A 42 -23.51 -25.85 29.08
N LEU A 43 -23.11 -24.59 29.21
CA LEU A 43 -23.12 -23.61 28.11
C LEU A 43 -21.92 -23.75 27.15
N GLY A 44 -20.96 -24.65 27.42
CA GLY A 44 -19.79 -24.88 26.58
C GLY A 44 -18.74 -23.78 26.61
N VAL A 45 -18.67 -22.99 27.70
CA VAL A 45 -17.75 -21.85 27.84
C VAL A 45 -16.64 -22.21 28.83
N TYR A 46 -15.45 -22.49 28.32
CA TYR A 46 -14.35 -23.09 29.10
C TYR A 46 -13.21 -22.14 29.49
N ASP A 47 -13.22 -20.89 29.03
CA ASP A 47 -12.10 -19.94 29.18
C ASP A 47 -12.42 -18.80 30.16
N VAL A 48 -13.02 -19.12 31.32
CA VAL A 48 -13.42 -18.13 32.34
C VAL A 48 -12.62 -18.33 33.63
N GLN A 49 -12.06 -17.25 34.17
CA GLN A 49 -11.38 -17.28 35.46
C GLN A 49 -12.33 -17.78 36.58
N HIS A 50 -11.93 -18.81 37.33
CA HIS A 50 -12.76 -19.51 38.32
C HIS A 50 -13.14 -18.72 39.60
N THR A 51 -12.85 -17.42 39.66
CA THR A 51 -13.34 -16.57 40.77
C THR A 51 -14.82 -16.23 40.60
N LYS A 52 -15.62 -16.37 41.67
CA LYS A 52 -17.08 -16.06 41.67
C LYS A 52 -17.42 -14.72 41.02
N LYS A 53 -16.61 -13.68 41.28
CA LYS A 53 -16.82 -12.33 40.71
C LYS A 53 -16.63 -12.30 39.19
N ALA A 54 -15.68 -13.05 38.66
CA ALA A 54 -15.45 -13.17 37.21
C ALA A 54 -16.57 -13.97 36.54
N LEU A 55 -16.97 -15.10 37.13
CA LEU A 55 -18.12 -15.92 36.68
C LEU A 55 -19.40 -15.08 36.60
N LEU A 56 -19.72 -14.31 37.65
CA LEU A 56 -20.90 -13.43 37.66
C LEU A 56 -20.83 -12.32 36.60
N LYS A 57 -19.65 -11.74 36.37
CA LYS A 57 -19.45 -10.71 35.34
C LYS A 57 -19.69 -11.28 33.94
N THR A 58 -19.08 -12.42 33.64
CA THR A 58 -19.23 -13.09 32.34
C THR A 58 -20.68 -13.55 32.12
N LEU A 59 -21.35 -14.06 33.17
CA LEU A 59 -22.73 -14.53 33.06
C LEU A 59 -23.72 -13.38 32.82
N ARG A 60 -23.50 -12.23 33.45
CA ARG A 60 -24.28 -11.00 33.19
C ARG A 60 -24.05 -10.48 31.77
N MET A 61 -22.82 -10.54 31.28
CA MET A 61 -22.49 -10.18 29.90
C MET A 61 -23.22 -11.09 28.92
N LEU A 62 -23.18 -12.41 29.12
CA LEU A 62 -23.93 -13.38 28.32
C LEU A 62 -25.44 -13.14 28.38
N TRP A 63 -25.97 -12.82 29.57
CA TRP A 63 -27.39 -12.47 29.71
C TRP A 63 -27.75 -11.18 28.97
N SER A 64 -26.85 -10.20 28.89
CA SER A 64 -27.10 -8.90 28.23
C SER A 64 -26.92 -8.95 26.71
N GLU A 65 -25.86 -9.61 26.22
CA GLU A 65 -25.44 -9.63 24.81
C GLU A 65 -26.10 -10.73 23.96
N ALA A 66 -26.63 -11.79 24.58
CA ALA A 66 -27.09 -12.95 23.83
C ALA A 66 -28.37 -12.73 23.02
N ASP A 67 -28.32 -13.15 21.75
CA ASP A 67 -29.43 -13.19 20.82
C ASP A 67 -30.38 -14.37 21.15
N GLY A 68 -31.15 -14.28 22.24
CA GLY A 68 -32.26 -15.19 22.61
C GLY A 68 -31.95 -16.67 22.90
N GLY A 69 -30.81 -17.22 22.47
CA GLY A 69 -30.37 -18.62 22.66
C GLY A 69 -29.88 -18.88 24.07
N PHE A 70 -28.77 -18.24 24.47
CA PHE A 70 -28.18 -18.42 25.81
C PHE A 70 -29.13 -18.06 26.96
N ARG A 71 -30.03 -17.07 26.80
CA ARG A 71 -31.03 -16.73 27.84
C ARG A 71 -32.00 -17.88 28.12
N GLN A 72 -32.36 -18.64 27.09
CA GLN A 72 -33.23 -19.78 27.25
C GLN A 72 -32.48 -20.92 27.93
N GLU A 73 -31.25 -21.20 27.54
CA GLU A 73 -30.41 -22.25 28.15
C GLU A 73 -30.08 -21.96 29.62
N ILE A 74 -29.81 -20.70 29.97
CA ILE A 74 -29.62 -20.27 31.37
C ILE A 74 -30.90 -20.48 32.18
N LEU A 75 -32.06 -20.12 31.62
CA LEU A 75 -33.34 -20.35 32.27
C LEU A 75 -33.62 -21.84 32.45
N ASP A 76 -33.37 -22.65 31.43
CA ASP A 76 -33.62 -24.09 31.46
C ASP A 76 -32.72 -24.78 32.50
N PHE A 77 -31.47 -24.33 32.68
CA PHE A 77 -30.58 -24.80 33.75
C PHE A 77 -31.15 -24.51 35.14
N PHE A 78 -31.57 -23.27 35.41
CA PHE A 78 -32.12 -22.92 36.74
C PHE A 78 -33.47 -23.59 37.02
N ILE A 79 -34.28 -23.83 35.99
CA ILE A 79 -35.51 -24.64 36.13
C ILE A 79 -35.15 -26.10 36.41
N ALA A 80 -34.14 -26.66 35.72
CA ALA A 80 -33.72 -28.05 35.92
C ALA A 80 -33.08 -28.29 37.30
N ASN A 81 -32.47 -27.27 37.89
CA ASN A 81 -31.88 -27.33 39.24
C ASN A 81 -32.93 -27.30 40.37
N ASP A 82 -34.20 -26.97 40.05
CA ASP A 82 -35.37 -26.96 40.96
C ASP A 82 -35.14 -26.28 42.32
N GLU A 83 -34.31 -25.22 42.33
CA GLU A 83 -33.94 -24.46 43.51
C GLU A 83 -34.41 -23.00 43.39
N VAL A 84 -35.09 -22.49 44.41
CA VAL A 84 -35.50 -21.08 44.48
C VAL A 84 -34.56 -20.32 45.42
N TYR A 85 -33.88 -19.31 44.89
CA TYR A 85 -32.91 -18.51 45.63
C TYR A 85 -33.60 -17.34 46.34
N GLU A 86 -34.09 -17.59 47.55
CA GLU A 86 -34.88 -16.66 48.38
C GLU A 86 -34.15 -15.37 48.78
N SER A 87 -34.91 -14.27 48.90
CA SER A 87 -34.40 -12.96 49.30
C SER A 87 -34.62 -12.69 50.79
N GLY A 88 -33.55 -12.46 51.56
CA GLY A 88 -33.60 -12.23 53.02
C GLY A 88 -34.18 -10.89 53.49
N LYS A 89 -34.99 -10.18 52.67
CA LYS A 89 -35.59 -8.88 53.04
C LYS A 89 -37.13 -8.95 53.06
N PRO A 90 -37.80 -8.45 54.12
CA PRO A 90 -39.27 -8.46 54.21
C PRO A 90 -39.90 -7.53 53.16
N LYS A 91 -40.97 -8.00 52.49
CA LYS A 91 -41.68 -7.29 51.39
C LYS A 91 -42.91 -6.53 51.94
N GLU A 92 -43.00 -5.22 51.70
CA GLU A 92 -44.17 -4.36 52.01
C GLU A 92 -45.36 -4.61 51.04
N LEU A 93 -46.60 -4.50 51.55
CA LEU A 93 -47.85 -4.63 50.78
C LEU A 93 -48.00 -3.51 49.71
N ASN A 94 -48.25 -3.89 48.46
CA ASN A 94 -48.63 -2.97 47.38
C ASN A 94 -50.15 -2.77 47.35
N LEU A 95 -50.62 -1.53 47.53
CA LEU A 95 -51.95 -1.10 47.09
C LEU A 95 -52.02 -1.06 45.56
N ASP A 96 -53.17 -1.40 44.99
CA ASP A 96 -53.41 -1.34 43.55
C ASP A 96 -53.25 0.09 43.03
N ARG A 97 -52.58 0.23 41.88
CA ARG A 97 -52.17 1.54 41.33
C ARG A 97 -53.38 2.44 41.06
N ASP A 98 -54.44 1.86 40.52
CA ASP A 98 -55.62 2.60 40.08
C ASP A 98 -56.48 3.06 41.27
N GLU A 99 -56.33 2.41 42.43
CA GLU A 99 -56.97 2.84 43.69
C GLU A 99 -56.20 4.02 44.31
N LYS A 100 -54.86 3.99 44.25
CA LYS A 100 -53.99 5.09 44.70
C LYS A 100 -54.20 6.37 43.88
N ILE A 101 -54.37 6.27 42.56
CA ILE A 101 -54.67 7.44 41.71
C ILE A 101 -56.03 8.02 42.09
N ARG A 102 -57.08 7.19 42.23
CA ARG A 102 -58.44 7.64 42.60
C ARG A 102 -58.48 8.38 43.93
N GLN A 103 -57.81 7.86 44.96
CA GLN A 103 -57.76 8.50 46.27
C GLN A 103 -57.12 9.90 46.22
N ILE A 104 -56.03 10.07 45.47
CA ILE A 104 -55.37 11.38 45.31
C ILE A 104 -56.23 12.32 44.45
N MET A 105 -56.98 11.80 43.46
CA MET A 105 -57.88 12.62 42.63
C MET A 105 -59.04 13.20 43.44
N GLU A 106 -59.61 12.46 44.39
CA GLU A 106 -60.64 12.99 45.30
C GLU A 106 -60.13 14.19 46.13
N GLU A 107 -58.86 14.17 46.53
CA GLU A 107 -58.25 15.27 47.31
C GLU A 107 -57.98 16.52 46.45
N LEU A 108 -57.60 16.34 45.18
CA LEU A 108 -57.30 17.44 44.25
C LEU A 108 -58.55 18.08 43.61
N ASN A 109 -59.71 17.41 43.71
CA ASN A 109 -61.01 17.83 43.20
C ASN A 109 -60.98 18.41 41.76
N PRO A 110 -60.46 17.66 40.76
CA PRO A 110 -60.46 18.08 39.37
C PRO A 110 -61.87 18.05 38.75
N ASN A 111 -62.11 18.84 37.70
CA ASN A 111 -63.31 18.66 36.88
C ASN A 111 -63.20 17.40 36.00
N MET A 112 -64.30 16.97 35.37
CA MET A 112 -64.35 15.72 34.60
C MET A 112 -63.31 15.64 33.47
N ASP A 113 -63.04 16.74 32.77
CA ASP A 113 -62.04 16.78 31.69
C ASP A 113 -60.61 16.78 32.25
N GLU A 114 -60.38 17.48 33.37
CA GLU A 114 -59.12 17.45 34.11
C GLU A 114 -58.81 16.04 34.64
N GLU A 115 -59.83 15.33 35.14
CA GLU A 115 -59.71 13.98 35.69
C GLU A 115 -59.26 12.98 34.62
N ILE A 116 -59.87 13.03 33.43
CA ILE A 116 -59.50 12.16 32.30
C ILE A 116 -58.04 12.41 31.89
N ARG A 117 -57.66 13.67 31.66
CA ARG A 117 -56.28 14.04 31.25
C ARG A 117 -55.25 13.69 32.33
N LEU A 118 -55.60 13.86 33.61
CA LEU A 118 -54.72 13.55 34.74
C LEU A 118 -54.56 12.04 34.90
N TYR A 119 -55.64 11.26 34.75
CA TYR A 119 -55.59 9.81 34.79
C TYR A 119 -54.71 9.25 33.66
N GLU A 120 -54.89 9.72 32.42
CA GLU A 120 -54.06 9.33 31.27
C GLU A 120 -52.57 9.64 31.50
N ALA A 121 -52.25 10.81 32.05
CA ALA A 121 -50.87 11.21 32.33
C ALA A 121 -50.15 10.29 33.32
N PHE A 122 -50.89 9.61 34.20
CA PHE A 122 -50.35 8.69 35.21
C PHE A 122 -50.65 7.20 34.93
N ALA A 123 -51.34 6.89 33.82
CA ALA A 123 -51.78 5.54 33.46
C ALA A 123 -50.64 4.52 33.32
N ASP A 124 -49.43 4.95 32.93
CA ASP A 124 -48.24 4.10 32.78
C ASP A 124 -47.16 4.37 33.85
N VAL A 125 -47.47 5.22 34.83
CA VAL A 125 -46.53 5.58 35.89
C VAL A 125 -46.56 4.53 37.01
N ARG A 126 -45.38 4.09 37.46
CA ARG A 126 -45.27 3.11 38.55
C ARG A 126 -45.87 3.68 39.84
N SER A 127 -46.67 2.89 40.57
CA SER A 127 -47.37 3.29 41.81
C SER A 127 -46.48 4.02 42.84
N LYS A 128 -45.20 3.62 43.00
CA LYS A 128 -44.23 4.30 43.89
C LYS A 128 -43.90 5.74 43.50
N LYS A 129 -44.05 6.13 42.23
CA LYS A 129 -43.77 7.48 41.72
C LYS A 129 -44.99 8.40 41.70
N ILE A 130 -46.18 7.86 41.99
CA ILE A 130 -47.44 8.61 42.06
C ILE A 130 -47.56 9.19 43.47
N THR A 131 -47.39 10.51 43.58
CA THR A 131 -47.47 11.31 44.81
C THR A 131 -48.40 12.50 44.58
N ILE A 132 -49.02 13.00 45.65
CA ILE A 132 -49.96 14.12 45.57
C ILE A 132 -49.33 15.38 44.95
N GLU A 133 -48.12 15.75 45.37
CA GLU A 133 -47.38 16.91 44.84
C GLU A 133 -47.14 16.82 43.32
N LYS A 134 -46.90 15.60 42.80
CA LYS A 134 -46.68 15.38 41.37
C LYS A 134 -47.99 15.43 40.60
N MET A 135 -49.06 14.88 41.15
CA MET A 135 -50.39 14.95 40.54
C MET A 135 -50.92 16.40 40.57
N GLU A 136 -50.69 17.15 41.64
CA GLU A 136 -51.04 18.56 41.76
C GLU A 136 -50.29 19.43 40.76
N THR A 137 -48.97 19.24 40.65
CA THR A 137 -48.15 19.95 39.65
C THR A 137 -48.59 19.63 38.23
N LYS A 138 -48.93 18.35 37.96
CA LYS A 138 -49.46 17.96 36.65
C LYS A 138 -50.86 18.52 36.40
N LEU A 139 -51.71 18.61 37.41
CA LEU A 139 -53.04 19.20 37.32
C LEU A 139 -52.97 20.70 37.03
N ARG A 140 -52.04 21.45 37.65
CA ARG A 140 -51.76 22.85 37.30
C ARG A 140 -51.40 23.01 35.82
N HIS A 141 -50.51 22.15 35.32
CA HIS A 141 -50.17 22.14 33.90
C HIS A 141 -51.37 21.81 33.01
N ILE A 142 -52.22 20.85 33.38
CA ILE A 142 -53.44 20.51 32.61
C ILE A 142 -54.40 21.70 32.56
N ARG A 143 -54.60 22.40 33.69
CA ARG A 143 -55.43 23.61 33.75
C ARG A 143 -54.91 24.72 32.85
N PHE A 144 -53.60 24.94 32.87
CA PHE A 144 -52.95 25.91 31.99
C PHE A 144 -53.15 25.58 30.51
N GLU A 145 -52.93 24.31 30.11
CA GLU A 145 -53.17 23.85 28.73
C GLU A 145 -54.63 24.03 28.31
N MET A 146 -55.59 23.67 29.17
CA MET A 146 -57.01 23.87 28.88
C MET A 146 -57.40 25.35 28.76
N LYS A 147 -56.75 26.23 29.54
CA LYS A 147 -56.92 27.68 29.41
C LYS A 147 -56.34 28.18 28.08
N LYS A 148 -55.16 27.70 27.69
CA LYS A 148 -54.51 27.99 26.41
C LYS A 148 -55.38 27.56 25.23
N GLU A 149 -55.93 26.34 25.22
CA GLU A 149 -56.87 25.85 24.20
C GLU A 149 -58.13 26.74 24.07
N LYS A 150 -58.68 27.24 25.18
CA LYS A 150 -59.82 28.17 25.16
C LYS A 150 -59.45 29.52 24.56
N LEU A 151 -58.26 30.03 24.88
CA LEU A 151 -57.74 31.28 24.33
C LEU A 151 -57.52 31.17 22.82
N GLU A 152 -56.88 30.09 22.36
CA GLU A 152 -56.66 29.78 20.93
C GLU A 152 -57.97 29.78 20.13
N LYS A 153 -58.99 29.10 20.66
CA LYS A 153 -60.33 29.06 20.06
C LYS A 153 -61.02 30.43 20.02
N ALA A 154 -60.90 31.22 21.09
CA ALA A 154 -61.52 32.55 21.16
C ALA A 154 -60.82 33.56 20.25
N LEU A 155 -59.52 33.40 20.03
CA LEU A 155 -58.68 34.30 19.26
C LEU A 155 -58.51 33.89 17.79
N ASP A 156 -59.05 32.75 17.37
CA ASP A 156 -58.88 32.19 16.01
C ASP A 156 -57.40 32.12 15.61
N GLY A 157 -56.61 31.45 16.45
CA GLY A 157 -55.15 31.30 16.30
C GLY A 157 -54.58 30.24 17.23
N SER A 158 -53.28 29.97 17.12
CA SER A 158 -52.55 29.00 17.94
C SER A 158 -51.31 29.64 18.55
N PHE A 159 -50.95 29.30 19.77
CA PHE A 159 -49.68 29.80 20.33
C PHE A 159 -48.50 28.97 19.81
N ASP A 160 -47.45 29.65 19.37
CA ASP A 160 -46.20 29.01 18.95
C ASP A 160 -45.32 28.63 20.15
N ILE A 161 -44.09 28.16 19.86
CA ILE A 161 -43.11 27.73 20.87
C ILE A 161 -42.62 28.91 21.72
N ASP A 162 -42.69 30.12 21.18
CA ASP A 162 -42.29 31.36 21.86
C ASP A 162 -43.47 32.01 22.60
N ASP A 163 -44.59 31.30 22.77
CA ASP A 163 -45.84 31.77 23.37
C ASP A 163 -46.40 33.04 22.71
N SER A 164 -46.15 33.22 21.41
CA SER A 164 -46.79 34.23 20.56
C SER A 164 -48.03 33.66 19.89
N LEU A 165 -49.10 34.45 19.75
CA LEU A 165 -50.30 33.99 19.03
C LEU A 165 -50.07 34.07 17.51
N GLU A 166 -50.03 32.92 16.85
CA GLU A 166 -50.04 32.73 15.40
C GLU A 166 -51.47 32.75 14.87
N PHE A 167 -51.78 33.63 13.92
CA PHE A 167 -53.14 33.78 13.34
C PHE A 167 -53.09 34.15 11.87
N ASN A 168 -54.17 33.88 11.14
CA ASN A 168 -54.28 34.22 9.72
C ASN A 168 -54.97 35.58 9.52
N ALA A 169 -54.39 36.45 8.70
CA ALA A 169 -54.92 37.76 8.38
C ALA A 169 -54.97 38.01 6.86
N SER A 170 -56.04 38.65 6.39
CA SER A 170 -56.21 39.05 5.00
C SER A 170 -55.60 40.44 4.76
N LEU A 171 -54.54 40.50 3.95
CA LEU A 171 -53.80 41.72 3.63
C LEU A 171 -54.04 42.13 2.17
N ARG A 172 -54.03 43.43 1.89
CA ARG A 172 -54.34 44.00 0.57
C ARG A 172 -53.06 44.30 -0.21
N TYR A 173 -53.02 43.83 -1.45
CA TYR A 173 -51.96 44.13 -2.41
C TYR A 173 -52.50 45.04 -3.52
N LYS A 174 -51.82 46.16 -3.75
CA LYS A 174 -52.10 47.10 -4.85
C LYS A 174 -50.82 47.29 -5.66
N ILE A 175 -50.73 46.66 -6.82
CA ILE A 175 -49.56 46.73 -7.69
C ILE A 175 -49.99 47.07 -9.12
N HIS A 176 -49.39 48.13 -9.68
CA HIS A 176 -49.80 48.74 -10.95
C HIS A 176 -51.33 48.96 -11.03
N ALA A 177 -52.01 48.36 -12.02
CA ALA A 177 -53.46 48.45 -12.23
C ALA A 177 -54.28 47.34 -11.54
N GLN A 178 -53.65 46.50 -10.71
CA GLN A 178 -54.27 45.31 -10.13
C GLN A 178 -54.42 45.37 -8.62
N HIS A 179 -55.48 44.72 -8.12
CA HIS A 179 -55.81 44.65 -6.70
C HIS A 179 -56.20 43.22 -6.33
N PHE A 180 -55.63 42.70 -5.25
CA PHE A 180 -56.03 41.42 -4.68
C PHE A 180 -55.78 41.37 -3.17
N HIS A 181 -56.38 40.38 -2.52
CA HIS A 181 -56.18 40.07 -1.10
C HIS A 181 -55.44 38.75 -0.95
N LYS A 182 -54.60 38.66 0.08
CA LYS A 182 -53.85 37.45 0.41
C LYS A 182 -53.92 37.18 1.90
N ILE A 183 -54.15 35.91 2.25
CA ILE A 183 -54.14 35.45 3.63
C ILE A 183 -52.68 35.12 4.00
N LEU A 184 -52.13 35.83 4.98
CA LEU A 184 -50.81 35.56 5.55
C LEU A 184 -50.96 35.16 7.01
N THR A 185 -50.02 34.34 7.47
CA THR A 185 -49.92 33.95 8.87
C THR A 185 -49.02 34.94 9.60
N LEU A 186 -49.52 35.56 10.66
CA LEU A 186 -48.84 36.59 11.45
C LEU A 186 -48.76 36.17 12.91
N ASN A 187 -47.71 36.64 13.60
CA ASN A 187 -47.50 36.35 15.02
C ASN A 187 -47.57 37.65 15.81
N THR A 188 -48.22 37.62 16.97
CA THR A 188 -48.14 38.72 17.93
C THR A 188 -46.79 38.72 18.65
N LYS A 189 -46.60 39.65 19.59
CA LYS A 189 -45.52 39.54 20.57
C LYS A 189 -45.71 38.30 21.46
N PRO A 190 -44.64 37.79 22.10
CA PRO A 190 -44.73 36.70 23.07
C PRO A 190 -45.44 37.15 24.35
N TYR A 191 -46.18 36.24 24.97
CA TYR A 191 -46.87 36.46 26.25
C TYR A 191 -46.26 35.58 27.34
N SER A 192 -45.92 36.16 28.50
CA SER A 192 -45.31 35.38 29.57
C SER A 192 -46.29 34.39 30.19
N TYR A 193 -45.74 33.32 30.76
CA TYR A 193 -46.51 32.30 31.47
C TYR A 193 -47.37 32.91 32.58
N GLU A 194 -46.81 33.81 33.39
CA GLU A 194 -47.54 34.48 34.48
C GLU A 194 -48.70 35.32 33.94
N TYR A 195 -48.49 36.02 32.82
CA TYR A 195 -49.56 36.80 32.19
C TYR A 195 -50.72 35.91 31.72
N LEU A 196 -50.41 34.76 31.11
CA LEU A 196 -51.41 33.81 30.65
C LEU A 196 -52.08 33.04 31.80
N GLU A 197 -51.38 32.81 32.92
CA GLU A 197 -51.91 32.10 34.09
C GLU A 197 -52.78 33.00 34.98
N ASP A 198 -52.33 34.21 35.31
CA ASP A 198 -52.92 35.06 36.36
C ASP A 198 -54.14 35.88 35.89
N ASN A 199 -54.24 36.22 34.61
CA ASN A 199 -55.30 37.11 34.09
C ASN A 199 -56.56 36.34 33.66
N SER A 200 -57.72 37.01 33.60
CA SER A 200 -58.96 36.35 33.14
C SER A 200 -58.93 36.10 31.62
N ILE A 201 -59.70 35.12 31.15
CA ILE A 201 -59.78 34.79 29.71
C ILE A 201 -60.25 36.01 28.91
N GLU A 202 -61.22 36.76 29.41
CA GLU A 202 -61.79 37.94 28.76
C GLU A 202 -60.76 39.06 28.59
N GLU A 203 -59.96 39.33 29.62
CA GLU A 203 -58.91 40.35 29.59
C GLU A 203 -57.79 39.97 28.60
N ILE A 204 -57.37 38.70 28.63
CA ILE A 204 -56.36 38.19 27.70
C ILE A 204 -56.88 38.29 26.26
N VAL A 205 -58.11 37.83 25.99
CA VAL A 205 -58.70 37.87 24.64
C VAL A 205 -58.79 39.31 24.12
N TYR A 206 -59.23 40.27 24.95
CA TYR A 206 -59.29 41.67 24.57
C TYR A 206 -57.91 42.23 24.20
N ARG A 207 -56.90 41.97 25.06
CA ARG A 207 -55.55 42.48 24.85
C ARG A 207 -54.87 41.90 23.61
N ILE A 208 -54.97 40.59 23.44
CA ILE A 208 -54.38 39.90 22.28
C ILE A 208 -55.10 40.34 20.99
N SER A 209 -56.42 40.54 21.01
CA SER A 209 -57.17 41.04 19.85
C SER A 209 -56.68 42.42 19.38
N LEU A 210 -56.41 43.35 20.30
CA LEU A 210 -55.81 44.65 19.96
C LEU A 210 -54.40 44.51 19.38
N ASP A 211 -53.60 43.58 19.92
CA ASP A 211 -52.25 43.35 19.43
C ASP A 211 -52.29 42.67 18.04
N LYS A 212 -53.28 41.81 17.73
CA LYS A 212 -53.55 41.29 16.37
C LYS A 212 -53.80 42.41 15.37
N GLU A 213 -54.70 43.34 15.68
CA GLU A 213 -55.03 44.47 14.79
C GLU A 213 -53.78 45.31 14.46
N LYS A 214 -52.99 45.64 15.49
CA LYS A 214 -51.73 46.39 15.30
C LYS A 214 -50.73 45.66 14.42
N VAL A 215 -50.58 44.35 14.59
CA VAL A 215 -49.68 43.54 13.75
C VAL A 215 -50.13 43.53 12.30
N VAL A 216 -51.45 43.44 12.06
CA VAL A 216 -52.03 43.54 10.71
C VAL A 216 -51.75 44.90 10.08
N GLU A 217 -51.97 46.01 10.81
CA GLU A 217 -51.70 47.36 10.33
C GLU A 217 -50.22 47.57 9.98
N LEU A 218 -49.31 47.17 10.87
CA LEU A 218 -47.86 47.27 10.64
C LEU A 218 -47.43 46.45 9.42
N LYS A 219 -47.98 45.25 9.24
CA LYS A 219 -47.65 44.42 8.08
C LYS A 219 -48.23 45.00 6.79
N GLN A 220 -49.44 45.55 6.82
CA GLN A 220 -50.05 46.22 5.68
C GLN A 220 -49.20 47.41 5.22
N ALA A 221 -48.75 48.26 6.15
CA ALA A 221 -47.86 49.38 5.85
C ALA A 221 -46.50 48.91 5.27
N SER A 222 -45.94 47.82 5.81
CA SER A 222 -44.71 47.21 5.27
C SER A 222 -44.88 46.72 3.82
N ILE A 223 -46.01 46.09 3.48
CA ILE A 223 -46.30 45.65 2.11
C ILE A 223 -46.43 46.85 1.17
N GLU A 224 -47.13 47.90 1.59
CA GLU A 224 -47.30 49.11 0.79
C GLU A 224 -45.96 49.80 0.51
N ASN A 225 -45.11 49.91 1.54
CA ASN A 225 -43.76 50.45 1.40
C ASN A 225 -42.89 49.59 0.48
N PHE A 226 -42.95 48.26 0.61
CA PHE A 226 -42.22 47.34 -0.27
C PHE A 226 -42.63 47.52 -1.73
N ILE A 227 -43.93 47.53 -2.03
CA ILE A 227 -44.42 47.71 -3.41
C ILE A 227 -44.04 49.09 -3.96
N ALA A 228 -44.10 50.14 -3.13
CA ALA A 228 -43.73 51.49 -3.54
C ALA A 228 -42.22 51.65 -3.82
N ALA A 229 -41.38 50.82 -3.21
CA ALA A 229 -39.93 50.81 -3.40
C ALA A 229 -39.46 50.01 -4.62
N LEU A 230 -40.34 49.25 -5.29
CA LEU A 230 -39.96 48.43 -6.44
C LEU A 230 -39.51 49.30 -7.64
N PRO A 231 -38.37 48.99 -8.27
CA PRO A 231 -37.93 49.65 -9.49
C PRO A 231 -38.96 49.51 -10.63
N SER A 232 -39.15 50.56 -11.43
CA SER A 232 -40.00 50.52 -12.62
C SER A 232 -39.39 51.37 -13.76
N PRO A 233 -38.94 50.75 -14.88
CA PRO A 233 -38.94 49.31 -15.16
C PRO A 233 -37.99 48.54 -14.23
N HIS A 234 -38.30 47.27 -13.97
CA HIS A 234 -37.49 46.40 -13.13
C HIS A 234 -36.45 45.66 -13.99
N ASP A 235 -35.21 45.56 -13.51
CA ASP A 235 -34.07 45.04 -14.30
C ASP A 235 -34.12 43.52 -14.54
N TYR A 236 -34.62 42.74 -13.57
CA TYR A 236 -34.69 41.28 -13.65
C TYR A 236 -36.08 40.66 -13.91
N LEU A 237 -37.18 41.32 -13.51
CA LEU A 237 -38.52 40.73 -13.47
C LEU A 237 -39.50 41.54 -14.32
N THR A 238 -40.40 40.85 -15.01
CA THR A 238 -41.53 41.51 -15.68
C THR A 238 -42.68 41.80 -14.72
N ASP A 239 -43.52 42.80 -15.02
CA ASP A 239 -44.71 43.13 -14.21
C ASP A 239 -45.61 41.91 -13.94
N LYS A 240 -45.72 40.98 -14.90
CA LYS A 240 -46.49 39.73 -14.76
C LYS A 240 -45.83 38.74 -13.80
N GLU A 241 -44.50 38.65 -13.81
CA GLU A 241 -43.76 37.77 -12.91
C GLU A 241 -43.78 38.28 -11.48
N ILE A 242 -43.63 39.59 -11.29
CA ILE A 242 -43.80 40.27 -10.01
C ILE A 242 -45.18 39.98 -9.43
N GLU A 243 -46.24 40.19 -10.23
CA GLU A 243 -47.61 39.91 -9.81
C GLU A 243 -47.81 38.42 -9.46
N SER A 244 -47.33 37.51 -10.32
CA SER A 244 -47.43 36.08 -10.09
C SER A 244 -46.70 35.63 -8.82
N ALA A 245 -45.54 36.21 -8.52
CA ALA A 245 -44.74 35.87 -7.34
C ALA A 245 -45.41 36.32 -6.05
N LEU A 246 -45.97 37.54 -6.03
CA LEU A 246 -46.72 38.06 -4.88
C LEU A 246 -47.98 37.24 -4.59
N ARG A 247 -48.68 36.79 -5.63
CA ARG A 247 -49.85 35.91 -5.48
C ARG A 247 -49.48 34.51 -5.00
N ALA A 248 -48.39 33.94 -5.52
CA ALA A 248 -48.02 32.55 -5.28
C ALA A 248 -47.21 32.31 -3.99
N SER A 249 -46.66 33.35 -3.35
CA SER A 249 -45.85 33.14 -2.14
C SER A 249 -46.69 32.50 -1.03
N PRO A 250 -46.18 31.52 -0.28
CA PRO A 250 -46.97 30.82 0.72
C PRO A 250 -47.35 31.72 1.91
N PRO A 251 -48.40 31.37 2.68
CA PRO A 251 -48.85 32.15 3.84
C PRO A 251 -47.80 32.29 4.94
N LYS A 252 -46.92 31.30 5.05
CA LYS A 252 -45.77 31.24 5.96
C LYS A 252 -44.51 31.03 5.13
N THR A 253 -43.54 31.92 5.29
CA THR A 253 -42.24 31.88 4.60
C THR A 253 -41.15 32.15 5.61
N LYS A 254 -39.99 31.50 5.42
CA LYS A 254 -38.80 31.75 6.24
C LYS A 254 -37.91 32.86 5.68
N VAL A 255 -38.21 33.31 4.46
CA VAL A 255 -37.51 34.40 3.75
C VAL A 255 -38.26 35.71 3.92
N ASN A 256 -37.53 36.82 3.95
CA ASN A 256 -38.10 38.16 4.15
C ASN A 256 -38.74 38.74 2.89
N TYR A 257 -38.40 38.17 1.72
CA TYR A 257 -38.82 38.61 0.41
C TYR A 257 -39.77 37.60 -0.27
N PRO A 258 -40.69 38.03 -1.15
CA PRO A 258 -41.58 37.11 -1.85
C PRO A 258 -40.80 36.10 -2.72
N THR A 259 -41.15 34.82 -2.60
CA THR A 259 -40.49 33.74 -3.36
C THR A 259 -40.79 33.80 -4.85
N LEU A 260 -39.77 33.59 -5.68
CA LEU A 260 -39.90 33.47 -7.13
C LEU A 260 -40.05 32.00 -7.56
N LYS A 261 -40.61 31.78 -8.76
CA LYS A 261 -40.65 30.43 -9.34
C LYS A 261 -39.23 29.94 -9.60
N ALA A 262 -38.97 28.66 -9.34
CA ALA A 262 -37.66 28.06 -9.58
C ALA A 262 -37.16 28.25 -11.02
N SER A 263 -38.06 28.28 -12.02
CA SER A 263 -37.70 28.54 -13.41
C SER A 263 -37.12 29.94 -13.65
N ILE A 264 -37.61 30.96 -12.93
CA ILE A 264 -37.15 32.35 -13.05
C ILE A 264 -35.78 32.49 -12.39
N LEU A 265 -35.64 31.97 -11.16
CA LEU A 265 -34.35 31.94 -10.46
C LEU A 265 -33.29 31.23 -11.30
N LYS A 266 -33.66 30.07 -11.87
CA LYS A 266 -32.78 29.31 -12.76
C LYS A 266 -32.34 30.14 -13.97
N SER A 267 -33.27 30.78 -14.68
CA SER A 267 -32.91 31.61 -15.85
C SER A 267 -32.03 32.80 -15.49
N LEU A 268 -32.23 33.43 -14.33
CA LEU A 268 -31.42 34.58 -13.91
C LEU A 268 -29.99 34.17 -13.56
N ILE A 269 -29.83 33.02 -12.90
CA ILE A 269 -28.51 32.48 -12.53
C ILE A 269 -27.77 31.95 -13.77
N GLU A 270 -28.46 31.26 -14.69
CA GLU A 270 -27.88 30.75 -15.95
C GLU A 270 -27.41 31.85 -16.91
N ILE A 271 -27.87 33.09 -16.76
CA ILE A 271 -27.37 34.23 -17.55
C ILE A 271 -25.96 34.63 -17.13
N GLN A 272 -25.62 34.46 -15.85
CA GLN A 272 -24.33 34.87 -15.29
C GLN A 272 -23.36 33.69 -15.15
N LEU A 273 -23.86 32.47 -14.92
CA LEU A 273 -23.07 31.29 -14.65
C LEU A 273 -23.36 30.15 -15.63
N ASP A 274 -22.34 29.36 -15.97
CA ASP A 274 -22.50 28.12 -16.73
C ASP A 274 -22.90 26.96 -15.80
N VAL A 275 -24.21 26.86 -15.54
CA VAL A 275 -24.80 25.97 -14.54
C VAL A 275 -24.98 24.55 -15.06
N LEU A 276 -24.41 23.57 -14.34
CA LEU A 276 -24.65 22.14 -14.57
C LEU A 276 -25.95 21.66 -13.95
N GLU A 277 -26.16 21.99 -12.68
CA GLU A 277 -27.31 21.57 -11.89
C GLU A 277 -27.70 22.68 -10.92
N LEU A 278 -29.00 22.93 -10.79
CA LEU A 278 -29.54 23.91 -9.85
C LEU A 278 -30.70 23.30 -9.08
N SER A 279 -30.66 23.42 -7.76
CA SER A 279 -31.76 23.03 -6.90
C SER A 279 -32.07 24.15 -5.90
N VAL A 280 -33.35 24.47 -5.77
CA VAL A 280 -33.83 25.47 -4.81
C VAL A 280 -34.36 24.73 -3.59
N ARG A 281 -33.83 25.07 -2.41
CA ARG A 281 -34.30 24.61 -1.10
C ARG A 281 -35.02 25.76 -0.39
N ASP A 282 -35.50 25.52 0.84
CA ASP A 282 -36.33 26.49 1.57
C ASP A 282 -35.61 27.82 1.88
N GLU A 283 -34.28 27.78 2.09
CA GLU A 283 -33.47 28.93 2.54
C GLU A 283 -32.22 29.16 1.67
N GLU A 284 -31.89 28.24 0.77
CA GLU A 284 -30.67 28.29 -0.07
C GLU A 284 -30.96 27.84 -1.50
N VAL A 285 -30.16 28.33 -2.44
CA VAL A 285 -30.07 27.85 -3.82
C VAL A 285 -28.72 27.16 -3.99
N LEU A 286 -28.75 25.87 -4.29
CA LEU A 286 -27.55 25.12 -4.65
C LEU A 286 -27.32 25.23 -6.14
N VAL A 287 -26.14 25.71 -6.51
CA VAL A 287 -25.70 25.85 -7.89
C VAL A 287 -24.43 25.03 -8.08
N LYS A 288 -24.44 24.11 -9.03
CA LYS A 288 -23.24 23.35 -9.42
C LYS A 288 -22.71 23.86 -10.74
N ILE A 289 -21.42 24.14 -10.79
CA ILE A 289 -20.71 24.60 -11.98
C ILE A 289 -19.45 23.77 -12.22
N ASN A 290 -18.95 23.73 -13.45
CA ASN A 290 -17.67 23.10 -13.77
C ASN A 290 -16.54 24.13 -13.64
N GLU A 291 -15.48 23.73 -12.96
CA GLU A 291 -14.25 24.52 -12.84
C GLU A 291 -13.03 23.64 -13.09
N SER A 292 -11.87 24.28 -13.29
CA SER A 292 -10.58 23.59 -13.33
C SER A 292 -9.56 24.25 -12.43
N VAL A 293 -8.69 23.41 -11.86
CA VAL A 293 -7.54 23.82 -11.07
C VAL A 293 -6.26 23.35 -11.74
N LYS A 294 -5.26 24.24 -11.82
CA LYS A 294 -3.92 23.88 -12.30
C LYS A 294 -3.15 23.18 -11.19
N LEU A 295 -2.59 22.02 -11.49
CA LEU A 295 -1.83 21.24 -10.52
C LEU A 295 -0.40 21.81 -10.35
N PRO A 296 0.09 21.97 -9.11
CA PRO A 296 1.47 22.42 -8.86
C PRO A 296 2.51 21.53 -9.54
N PHE A 297 3.63 22.11 -9.97
CA PHE A 297 4.75 21.40 -10.61
C PHE A 297 4.36 20.58 -11.86
N SER A 298 3.28 20.97 -12.53
CA SER A 298 2.78 20.31 -13.74
C SER A 298 2.04 21.29 -14.66
N GLU A 299 1.90 20.90 -15.93
CA GLU A 299 1.01 21.55 -16.90
C GLU A 299 -0.39 20.91 -16.95
N LEU A 300 -0.66 19.94 -16.06
CA LEU A 300 -1.96 19.29 -15.96
C LEU A 300 -2.97 20.19 -15.26
N GLU A 301 -4.19 20.17 -15.79
CA GLU A 301 -5.38 20.73 -15.14
C GLU A 301 -6.32 19.59 -14.75
N HIS A 302 -6.94 19.72 -13.59
CA HIS A 302 -7.98 18.80 -13.13
C HIS A 302 -9.32 19.52 -13.09
N SER A 303 -10.30 18.99 -13.82
CA SER A 303 -11.67 19.50 -13.82
C SER A 303 -12.42 18.99 -12.60
N TYR A 304 -13.25 19.83 -11.99
CA TYR A 304 -14.07 19.48 -10.85
C TYR A 304 -15.41 20.22 -10.87
N VAL A 305 -16.37 19.68 -10.09
CA VAL A 305 -17.67 20.33 -9.88
C VAL A 305 -17.61 21.14 -8.59
N LEU A 306 -17.80 22.45 -8.70
CA LEU A 306 -17.92 23.37 -7.57
C LEU A 306 -19.40 23.48 -7.19
N GLU A 307 -19.72 23.25 -5.91
CA GLU A 307 -21.06 23.41 -5.36
C GLU A 307 -21.11 24.72 -4.58
N LEU A 308 -21.97 25.63 -5.02
CA LEU A 308 -22.18 26.95 -4.44
C LEU A 308 -23.46 26.95 -3.62
N HIS A 309 -23.36 27.48 -2.40
CA HIS A 309 -24.49 27.73 -1.52
C HIS A 309 -24.84 29.21 -1.56
N VAL A 310 -25.88 29.56 -2.30
CA VAL A 310 -26.36 30.95 -2.38
C VAL A 310 -27.52 31.12 -1.40
N GLU A 311 -27.40 32.05 -0.46
CA GLU A 311 -28.48 32.37 0.47
C GLU A 311 -29.69 32.90 -0.30
N LEU A 312 -30.84 32.22 -0.20
CA LEU A 312 -32.03 32.57 -0.97
C LEU A 312 -32.57 33.95 -0.57
N ASN A 313 -32.48 34.31 0.71
CA ASN A 313 -32.99 35.58 1.22
C ASN A 313 -32.20 36.78 0.65
N GLY A 314 -30.86 36.71 0.70
CA GLY A 314 -29.98 37.71 0.10
C GLY A 314 -30.14 37.79 -1.41
N LEU A 315 -30.24 36.64 -2.10
CA LEU A 315 -30.48 36.61 -3.54
C LEU A 315 -31.83 37.27 -3.91
N LEU A 316 -32.90 36.94 -3.19
CA LEU A 316 -34.21 37.56 -3.41
C LEU A 316 -34.16 39.05 -3.12
N GLU A 317 -33.47 39.49 -2.07
CA GLU A 317 -33.28 40.91 -1.75
C GLU A 317 -32.67 41.67 -2.93
N SER A 318 -31.53 41.21 -3.46
CA SER A 318 -30.87 41.84 -4.59
C SER A 318 -31.75 41.84 -5.83
N ILE A 319 -32.43 40.72 -6.13
CA ILE A 319 -33.35 40.65 -7.28
C ILE A 319 -34.48 41.66 -7.13
N TRP A 320 -35.19 41.68 -6.00
CA TRP A 320 -36.35 42.56 -5.78
C TRP A 320 -35.98 44.04 -5.71
N LYS A 321 -34.76 44.37 -5.30
CA LYS A 321 -34.23 45.75 -5.30
C LYS A 321 -33.64 46.17 -6.64
N GLY A 322 -33.40 45.25 -7.57
CA GLY A 322 -32.72 45.52 -8.84
C GLY A 322 -31.20 45.75 -8.67
N GLU A 323 -30.61 45.21 -7.61
CA GLU A 323 -29.16 45.30 -7.36
C GLU A 323 -28.41 44.19 -8.10
N ALA A 324 -27.12 44.41 -8.38
CA ALA A 324 -26.29 43.39 -9.00
C ALA A 324 -26.21 42.13 -8.11
N LEU A 325 -26.29 40.95 -8.72
CA LEU A 325 -26.33 39.68 -7.98
C LEU A 325 -24.94 39.22 -7.49
N GLU A 326 -23.85 39.85 -7.95
CA GLU A 326 -22.45 39.59 -7.54
C GLU A 326 -22.05 38.10 -7.47
N LEU A 327 -22.66 37.27 -8.33
CA LEU A 327 -22.44 35.81 -8.31
C LEU A 327 -21.00 35.43 -8.68
N ASP A 328 -20.33 36.23 -9.50
CA ASP A 328 -18.93 36.01 -9.89
C ASP A 328 -17.99 36.09 -8.68
N ASP A 329 -18.21 37.04 -7.76
CA ASP A 329 -17.38 37.18 -6.56
C ASP A 329 -17.57 35.97 -5.62
N LEU A 330 -18.80 35.49 -5.49
CA LEU A 330 -19.14 34.28 -4.74
C LEU A 330 -18.47 33.04 -5.35
N VAL A 331 -18.44 32.92 -6.68
CA VAL A 331 -17.72 31.85 -7.37
C VAL A 331 -16.22 31.92 -7.08
N GLN A 332 -15.60 33.10 -7.18
CA GLN A 332 -14.17 33.26 -6.94
C GLN A 332 -13.78 32.94 -5.49
N GLU A 333 -14.61 33.36 -4.53
CA GLU A 333 -14.38 33.06 -3.12
C GLU A 333 -14.49 31.57 -2.82
N ALA A 334 -15.56 30.91 -3.27
CA ALA A 334 -15.76 29.47 -3.11
C ALA A 334 -14.67 28.65 -3.84
N LYS A 335 -14.32 29.05 -5.06
CA LYS A 335 -13.22 28.44 -5.83
C LYS A 335 -11.91 28.50 -5.05
N LYS A 336 -11.56 29.68 -4.55
CA LYS A 336 -10.34 29.89 -3.77
C LYS A 336 -10.31 29.04 -2.51
N GLU A 337 -11.42 28.95 -1.77
CA GLU A 337 -11.50 28.15 -0.55
C GLU A 337 -11.30 26.65 -0.86
N HIS A 338 -12.05 26.12 -1.83
CA HIS A 338 -11.99 24.71 -2.22
C HIS A 338 -10.61 24.31 -2.78
N GLU A 339 -10.02 25.14 -3.66
CA GLU A 339 -8.69 24.89 -4.21
C GLU A 339 -7.61 25.00 -3.14
N SER A 340 -7.71 25.96 -2.22
CA SER A 340 -6.73 26.09 -1.13
C SER A 340 -6.76 24.87 -0.20
N ALA A 341 -7.96 24.38 0.14
CA ALA A 341 -8.12 23.17 0.95
C ALA A 341 -7.54 21.95 0.23
N PHE A 342 -7.84 21.79 -1.07
CA PHE A 342 -7.29 20.71 -1.88
C PHE A 342 -5.77 20.76 -1.98
N LEU A 343 -5.19 21.93 -2.24
CA LEU A 343 -3.73 22.08 -2.35
C LEU A 343 -3.03 21.76 -1.03
N LEU A 344 -3.65 22.06 0.11
CA LEU A 344 -3.14 21.67 1.42
C LEU A 344 -3.14 20.15 1.59
N GLU A 345 -4.27 19.49 1.34
CA GLU A 345 -4.38 18.02 1.41
C GLU A 345 -3.44 17.32 0.40
N LEU A 346 -3.28 17.91 -0.78
CA LEU A 346 -2.38 17.42 -1.82
C LEU A 346 -0.93 17.49 -1.35
N THR A 347 -0.54 18.60 -0.72
CA THR A 347 0.80 18.76 -0.15
C THR A 347 1.07 17.69 0.90
N GLU A 348 0.13 17.45 1.81
CA GLU A 348 0.26 16.38 2.82
C GLU A 348 0.42 14.99 2.18
N LEU A 349 -0.34 14.70 1.12
CA LEU A 349 -0.24 13.44 0.39
C LEU A 349 1.12 13.30 -0.33
N VAL A 350 1.58 14.36 -0.98
CA VAL A 350 2.87 14.37 -1.68
C VAL A 350 4.01 14.21 -0.67
N ASP A 351 3.96 14.90 0.47
CA ASP A 351 4.94 14.77 1.56
C ASP A 351 4.96 13.34 2.13
N SER A 352 3.79 12.73 2.33
CA SER A 352 3.68 11.33 2.72
C SER A 352 4.37 10.41 1.70
N CYS A 353 4.14 10.61 0.40
CA CYS A 353 4.80 9.86 -0.67
C CYS A 353 6.33 10.13 -0.72
N ALA A 354 6.75 11.38 -0.53
CA ALA A 354 8.15 11.80 -0.50
C ALA A 354 8.93 11.05 0.59
N ASN A 355 8.35 10.93 1.79
CA ASN A 355 8.95 10.22 2.91
C ASN A 355 9.28 8.76 2.54
N TYR A 356 8.40 8.07 1.80
CA TYR A 356 8.67 6.71 1.31
C TYR A 356 9.70 6.66 0.17
N ALA A 357 9.85 7.75 -0.58
CA ALA A 357 10.77 7.87 -1.71
C ALA A 357 12.09 8.57 -1.39
N THR A 358 12.39 8.86 -0.11
CA THR A 358 13.55 9.67 0.32
C THR A 358 14.87 9.28 -0.34
N LEU A 359 15.12 7.99 -0.54
CA LEU A 359 16.36 7.49 -1.15
C LEU A 359 16.45 7.83 -2.65
N LEU A 360 15.32 7.92 -3.35
CA LEU A 360 15.25 8.08 -4.81
C LEU A 360 15.62 9.47 -5.29
N HIS A 361 15.62 10.48 -4.40
CA HIS A 361 15.98 11.87 -4.71
C HIS A 361 15.22 12.43 -5.93
N PHE A 362 13.91 12.16 -6.02
CA PHE A 362 13.07 12.77 -7.06
C PHE A 362 13.11 14.30 -6.98
N SER A 363 13.07 14.96 -8.13
CA SER A 363 12.73 16.38 -8.18
C SER A 363 11.26 16.59 -7.81
N ASP A 364 10.88 17.82 -7.45
CA ASP A 364 9.48 18.13 -7.13
C ASP A 364 8.56 17.82 -8.32
N GLU A 365 8.99 18.11 -9.56
CA GLU A 365 8.23 17.78 -10.78
C GLU A 365 8.04 16.27 -10.96
N GLU A 366 9.08 15.47 -10.75
CA GLU A 366 9.02 14.01 -10.89
C GLU A 366 8.12 13.37 -9.83
N LEU A 367 8.22 13.83 -8.58
CA LEU A 367 7.42 13.33 -7.47
C LEU A 367 5.94 13.64 -7.70
N HIS A 368 5.61 14.89 -8.00
CA HIS A 368 4.23 15.31 -8.25
C HIS A 368 3.64 14.60 -9.46
N SER A 369 4.39 14.47 -10.56
CA SER A 369 3.96 13.73 -11.76
C SER A 369 3.56 12.28 -11.43
N LYS A 370 4.37 11.58 -10.64
CA LYS A 370 4.07 10.21 -10.19
C LYS A 370 2.87 10.13 -9.25
N VAL A 371 2.68 11.11 -8.38
CA VAL A 371 1.50 11.14 -7.50
C VAL A 371 0.23 11.40 -8.32
N TYR A 372 0.28 12.32 -9.27
CA TYR A 372 -0.86 12.68 -10.13
C TYR A 372 -1.33 11.54 -11.01
N GLU A 373 -0.42 10.73 -11.55
CA GLU A 373 -0.72 9.52 -12.34
C GLU A 373 -1.77 8.63 -11.62
N PHE A 374 -1.66 8.48 -10.31
CA PHE A 374 -2.57 7.65 -9.52
C PHE A 374 -3.70 8.43 -8.85
N LEU A 375 -3.46 9.68 -8.46
CA LEU A 375 -4.43 10.49 -7.75
C LEU A 375 -5.61 10.87 -8.66
N LEU A 376 -5.33 11.27 -9.90
CA LEU A 376 -6.34 11.78 -10.83
C LEU A 376 -7.37 10.71 -11.21
N GLU A 377 -6.95 9.44 -11.31
CA GLU A 377 -7.87 8.31 -11.54
C GLU A 377 -8.88 8.12 -10.38
N LEU A 378 -8.60 8.63 -9.19
CA LEU A 378 -9.42 8.44 -8.00
C LEU A 378 -10.32 9.63 -7.68
N LEU A 379 -9.97 10.83 -8.12
CA LEU A 379 -10.64 12.08 -7.76
C LEU A 379 -11.97 12.33 -8.49
N HIS A 380 -12.23 11.72 -9.65
CA HIS A 380 -13.51 11.77 -10.40
C HIS A 380 -14.29 13.10 -10.29
N ASN A 381 -13.82 14.16 -10.96
CA ASN A 381 -14.43 15.50 -10.97
C ASN A 381 -14.66 16.13 -9.58
N SER A 382 -13.90 15.73 -8.57
CA SER A 382 -13.92 16.33 -7.23
C SER A 382 -12.51 16.73 -6.79
N LEU A 383 -12.44 17.61 -5.79
CA LEU A 383 -11.21 18.05 -5.14
C LEU A 383 -11.02 17.45 -3.74
N GLY A 384 -11.80 16.44 -3.35
CA GLY A 384 -11.72 15.89 -2.00
C GLY A 384 -10.73 14.72 -1.89
N ILE A 385 -9.58 14.91 -1.23
CA ILE A 385 -8.63 13.82 -0.96
C ILE A 385 -9.03 13.14 0.35
N THR A 386 -10.05 12.29 0.28
CA THR A 386 -10.49 11.53 1.46
C THR A 386 -9.36 10.65 2.01
N PRO A 387 -9.37 10.29 3.31
CA PRO A 387 -8.37 9.39 3.90
C PRO A 387 -8.23 8.04 3.17
N LYS A 388 -9.31 7.60 2.49
CA LYS A 388 -9.31 6.39 1.66
C LYS A 388 -8.54 6.60 0.36
N ILE A 389 -8.75 7.72 -0.33
CA ILE A 389 -8.00 8.09 -1.54
C ILE A 389 -6.52 8.24 -1.17
N HIS A 390 -6.22 9.02 -0.13
CA HIS A 390 -4.85 9.21 0.36
C HIS A 390 -4.11 7.88 0.56
N LYS A 391 -4.71 6.95 1.34
CA LYS A 391 -4.12 5.62 1.58
C LYS A 391 -3.95 4.79 0.31
N LYS A 392 -4.93 4.84 -0.60
CA LYS A 392 -4.89 4.08 -1.86
C LYS A 392 -3.80 4.62 -2.79
N THR A 393 -3.73 5.93 -2.98
CA THR A 393 -2.68 6.60 -3.77
C THR A 393 -1.31 6.29 -3.20
N THR A 394 -1.11 6.48 -1.89
CA THR A 394 0.18 6.17 -1.22
C THR A 394 0.59 4.71 -1.44
N ARG A 395 -0.34 3.76 -1.28
CA ARG A 395 -0.05 2.33 -1.47
C ARG A 395 0.36 1.99 -2.90
N ILE A 396 -0.36 2.53 -3.90
CA ILE A 396 -0.05 2.31 -5.32
C ILE A 396 1.30 2.94 -5.66
N PHE A 397 1.56 4.14 -5.15
CA PHE A 397 2.84 4.82 -5.30
C PHE A 397 4.00 3.97 -4.75
N ILE A 398 3.91 3.52 -3.49
CA ILE A 398 4.94 2.69 -2.84
C ILE A 398 5.23 1.42 -3.66
N TYR A 399 4.19 0.74 -4.12
CA TYR A 399 4.34 -0.48 -4.93
C TYR A 399 5.10 -0.21 -6.24
N ASN A 400 4.80 0.91 -6.92
CA ASN A 400 5.47 1.28 -8.16
C ASN A 400 6.94 1.68 -7.98
N ILE A 401 7.31 2.26 -6.83
CA ILE A 401 8.71 2.66 -6.57
C ILE A 401 9.54 1.55 -5.90
N GLN A 402 8.92 0.46 -5.43
CA GLN A 402 9.56 -0.56 -4.60
C GLN A 402 10.81 -1.17 -5.25
N ASP A 403 10.74 -1.52 -6.54
CA ASP A 403 11.89 -2.11 -7.24
C ASP A 403 13.06 -1.13 -7.39
N GLN A 404 12.77 0.16 -7.65
CA GLN A 404 13.78 1.20 -7.74
C GLN A 404 14.41 1.45 -6.36
N LEU A 405 13.58 1.50 -5.32
CA LEU A 405 14.02 1.66 -3.95
C LEU A 405 14.91 0.49 -3.50
N ILE A 406 14.57 -0.75 -3.83
CA ILE A 406 15.40 -1.93 -3.55
C ILE A 406 16.75 -1.85 -4.28
N LYS A 407 16.75 -1.47 -5.56
CA LYS A 407 17.99 -1.29 -6.34
C LYS A 407 18.89 -0.23 -5.71
N GLN A 408 18.31 0.88 -5.27
CA GLN A 408 19.07 1.97 -4.69
C GLN A 408 19.47 1.70 -3.25
N GLN A 409 18.67 1.01 -2.45
CA GLN A 409 19.05 0.48 -1.14
C GLN A 409 20.20 -0.52 -1.27
N ARG A 410 20.20 -1.40 -2.28
CA ARG A 410 21.35 -2.26 -2.58
C ARG A 410 22.59 -1.43 -2.91
N ARG A 411 22.48 -0.39 -3.75
CA ARG A 411 23.58 0.53 -4.04
C ARG A 411 24.06 1.29 -2.79
N ALA A 412 23.14 1.76 -1.96
CA ALA A 412 23.43 2.51 -0.74
C ALA A 412 24.01 1.62 0.36
N LEU A 413 23.56 0.38 0.48
CA LEU A 413 24.17 -0.65 1.34
C LEU A 413 25.59 -0.94 0.83
N LEU A 414 25.77 -1.22 -0.46
CA LEU A 414 27.10 -1.38 -1.05
C LEU A 414 28.02 -0.17 -0.77
N ALA A 415 27.47 1.06 -0.75
CA ALA A 415 28.20 2.28 -0.41
C ALA A 415 28.42 2.50 1.11
N ARG A 416 27.54 2.00 1.98
CA ARG A 416 27.64 2.16 3.45
C ARG A 416 28.50 1.09 4.12
N THR A 417 28.51 -0.16 3.63
CA THR A 417 29.18 -1.26 4.32
C THR A 417 30.69 -1.30 4.10
N ILE A 418 31.26 -0.51 3.18
CA ILE A 418 32.66 -0.63 2.81
C ILE A 418 33.21 0.76 2.45
N ARG A 419 33.86 1.45 3.39
CA ARG A 419 34.60 2.68 3.07
C ARG A 419 35.78 2.43 2.13
N ASP A 420 36.27 1.19 2.09
CA ASP A 420 37.30 0.73 1.17
C ASP A 420 37.27 -0.82 1.08
N PHE A 421 37.09 -1.40 -0.11
CA PHE A 421 36.85 -2.85 -0.32
C PHE A 421 37.97 -3.72 0.23
N LYS A 422 39.21 -3.25 0.13
CA LYS A 422 40.39 -3.91 0.69
C LYS A 422 40.36 -4.11 2.21
N ASN A 423 39.54 -3.36 2.95
CA ASN A 423 39.40 -3.48 4.42
C ASN A 423 38.54 -4.67 4.85
N LEU A 424 37.83 -5.32 3.92
CA LEU A 424 37.14 -6.58 4.22
C LEU A 424 38.10 -7.75 4.47
N PHE A 425 39.38 -7.60 4.13
CA PHE A 425 40.40 -8.64 4.20
C PHE A 425 41.54 -8.24 5.14
N PRO A 426 41.30 -8.20 6.48
CA PRO A 426 42.28 -7.67 7.43
C PRO A 426 43.60 -8.47 7.45
N MET A 427 43.54 -9.81 7.40
CA MET A 427 44.73 -10.68 7.35
C MET A 427 45.66 -10.36 6.16
N ALA A 428 45.08 -10.16 4.97
CA ALA A 428 45.85 -9.77 3.79
C ALA A 428 46.42 -8.36 3.88
N ARG A 429 45.75 -7.44 4.60
CA ARG A 429 46.22 -6.06 4.82
C ARG A 429 47.30 -5.95 5.89
N GLU A 430 47.32 -6.85 6.86
CA GLU A 430 48.38 -6.94 7.87
C GLU A 430 49.65 -7.60 7.33
N THR A 431 49.52 -8.38 6.24
CA THR A 431 50.64 -9.05 5.57
C THR A 431 51.31 -8.13 4.55
N ARG A 432 52.65 -8.05 4.55
CA ARG A 432 53.39 -7.38 3.47
C ARG A 432 53.44 -8.30 2.24
N ARG A 433 52.49 -8.11 1.33
CA ARG A 433 52.33 -8.95 0.12
C ARG A 433 53.17 -8.40 -1.05
N LYS A 434 53.74 -9.31 -1.84
CA LYS A 434 54.35 -9.03 -3.14
C LYS A 434 53.44 -9.58 -4.24
N LEU A 435 53.12 -8.76 -5.24
CA LEU A 435 52.33 -9.18 -6.39
C LEU A 435 53.26 -9.44 -7.58
N THR A 436 53.09 -10.58 -8.24
CA THR A 436 53.80 -10.92 -9.48
C THR A 436 52.78 -11.34 -10.53
N LEU A 437 52.84 -10.73 -11.72
CA LEU A 437 51.97 -11.04 -12.85
C LEU A 437 52.78 -11.70 -13.97
N HIS A 438 52.56 -13.01 -14.16
CA HIS A 438 53.07 -13.75 -15.32
C HIS A 438 52.10 -13.62 -16.49
N ILE A 439 52.50 -12.84 -17.49
CA ILE A 439 51.63 -12.48 -18.61
C ILE A 439 52.15 -13.05 -19.92
N GLY A 440 51.27 -13.68 -20.69
CA GLY A 440 51.66 -14.23 -21.99
C GLY A 440 50.56 -15.08 -22.63
N PRO A 441 50.71 -15.45 -23.91
CA PRO A 441 49.75 -16.30 -24.61
C PRO A 441 49.64 -17.69 -23.96
N THR A 442 48.66 -18.49 -24.34
CA THR A 442 48.61 -19.90 -23.96
C THR A 442 49.83 -20.64 -24.53
N ASN A 443 50.26 -21.71 -23.84
CA ASN A 443 51.48 -22.48 -24.18
C ASN A 443 52.81 -21.67 -24.15
N SER A 444 52.90 -20.71 -23.22
CA SER A 444 54.12 -19.93 -22.96
C SER A 444 54.93 -20.41 -21.74
N GLY A 445 54.36 -21.29 -20.92
CA GLY A 445 54.99 -21.79 -19.68
C GLY A 445 54.76 -20.93 -18.44
N LYS A 446 53.97 -19.86 -18.55
CA LYS A 446 53.64 -18.95 -17.43
C LYS A 446 53.14 -19.65 -16.15
N THR A 447 52.16 -20.54 -16.29
CA THR A 447 51.56 -21.29 -15.17
C THR A 447 52.54 -22.33 -14.61
N TYR A 448 53.38 -22.92 -15.47
CA TYR A 448 54.40 -23.87 -15.02
C TYR A 448 55.42 -23.20 -14.08
N GLN A 449 55.93 -22.01 -14.43
CA GLN A 449 56.86 -21.29 -13.56
C GLN A 449 56.21 -20.88 -12.24
N ALA A 450 54.95 -20.43 -12.26
CA ALA A 450 54.19 -20.14 -11.05
C ALA A 450 54.02 -21.39 -10.15
N MET A 451 53.67 -22.53 -10.75
CA MET A 451 53.53 -23.80 -10.02
C MET A 451 54.87 -24.30 -9.47
N GLN A 452 56.00 -24.07 -10.14
CA GLN A 452 57.31 -24.39 -9.57
C GLN A 452 57.63 -23.54 -8.34
N ARG A 453 57.26 -22.25 -8.38
CA ARG A 453 57.43 -21.36 -7.24
C ARG A 453 56.54 -21.77 -6.06
N LEU A 454 55.30 -22.19 -6.33
CA LEU A 454 54.37 -22.76 -5.36
C LEU A 454 54.95 -24.02 -4.70
N LYS A 455 55.41 -24.98 -5.51
CA LYS A 455 55.98 -26.25 -5.01
C LYS A 455 57.17 -26.10 -4.08
N ASN A 456 57.95 -25.04 -4.26
CA ASN A 456 59.14 -24.75 -3.46
C ASN A 456 58.82 -23.94 -2.18
N ALA A 457 57.56 -23.58 -1.95
CA ALA A 457 57.12 -22.87 -0.75
C ALA A 457 56.83 -23.87 0.37
N ASP A 458 56.92 -23.42 1.64
CA ASP A 458 56.58 -24.29 2.77
C ASP A 458 55.06 -24.47 2.87
N THR A 459 54.29 -23.44 2.56
CA THR A 459 52.82 -23.50 2.43
C THR A 459 52.33 -22.76 1.19
N GLY A 460 51.23 -23.22 0.59
CA GLY A 460 50.75 -22.55 -0.62
C GLY A 460 49.32 -22.85 -1.06
N TYR A 461 48.77 -21.90 -1.81
CA TYR A 461 47.46 -22.02 -2.44
C TYR A 461 47.60 -22.02 -3.97
N TYR A 462 46.90 -22.93 -4.64
CA TYR A 462 46.65 -22.88 -6.07
C TYR A 462 45.15 -22.64 -6.31
N LEU A 463 44.82 -21.49 -6.90
CA LEU A 463 43.46 -21.06 -7.20
C LEU A 463 43.19 -21.20 -8.69
N ALA A 464 42.33 -22.13 -9.04
CA ALA A 464 42.00 -22.45 -10.42
C ALA A 464 40.61 -21.90 -10.83
N PRO A 465 40.42 -21.50 -12.11
CA PRO A 465 39.12 -21.07 -12.64
C PRO A 465 38.09 -22.20 -12.73
N LEU A 466 38.54 -23.45 -12.76
CA LEU A 466 37.71 -24.61 -13.07
C LEU A 466 38.09 -25.77 -12.16
N ARG A 467 37.09 -26.57 -11.78
CA ARG A 467 37.26 -27.77 -10.95
C ARG A 467 38.31 -28.73 -11.50
N LEU A 468 38.33 -28.90 -12.82
CA LEU A 468 39.25 -29.80 -13.49
C LEU A 468 40.70 -29.34 -13.39
N LEU A 469 40.94 -28.02 -13.39
CA LEU A 469 42.27 -27.46 -13.17
C LEU A 469 42.67 -27.53 -11.70
N ALA A 470 41.75 -27.32 -10.77
CA ALA A 470 42.04 -27.52 -9.34
C ALA A 470 42.44 -28.97 -9.06
N LEU A 471 41.76 -29.94 -9.67
CA LEU A 471 42.14 -31.34 -9.59
C LEU A 471 43.52 -31.60 -10.22
N GLU A 472 43.79 -31.07 -11.43
CA GLU A 472 45.11 -31.21 -12.09
C GLU A 472 46.24 -30.62 -11.24
N GLY A 473 46.00 -29.46 -10.61
CA GLY A 473 46.94 -28.83 -9.68
C GLY A 473 47.19 -29.69 -8.45
N TYR A 474 46.14 -30.27 -7.86
CA TYR A 474 46.22 -31.19 -6.73
C TYR A 474 47.02 -32.46 -7.08
N GLU A 475 46.69 -33.12 -8.19
CA GLU A 475 47.41 -34.31 -8.68
C GLU A 475 48.88 -33.99 -8.94
N THR A 476 49.17 -32.85 -9.56
CA THR A 476 50.54 -32.39 -9.84
C THR A 476 51.36 -32.15 -8.56
N LEU A 477 50.71 -31.73 -7.45
CA LEU A 477 51.37 -31.57 -6.15
C LEU A 477 51.62 -32.93 -5.49
N LYS A 478 50.62 -33.81 -5.45
CA LYS A 478 50.76 -35.16 -4.86
C LYS A 478 51.77 -36.03 -5.63
N GLU A 479 51.83 -35.93 -6.96
CA GLU A 479 52.83 -36.62 -7.79
C GLU A 479 54.28 -36.21 -7.46
N GLN A 480 54.46 -35.01 -6.92
CA GLN A 480 55.77 -34.50 -6.46
C GLN A 480 56.04 -34.80 -4.98
N GLY A 481 55.15 -35.54 -4.31
CA GLY A 481 55.27 -35.89 -2.89
C GLY A 481 54.93 -34.75 -1.93
N ILE A 482 54.17 -33.74 -2.38
CA ILE A 482 53.73 -32.62 -1.54
C ILE A 482 52.34 -32.96 -0.99
N ASP A 483 52.18 -32.86 0.34
CA ASP A 483 50.89 -33.04 0.99
C ASP A 483 49.99 -31.83 0.71
N ALA A 484 48.89 -32.11 0.01
CA ALA A 484 47.96 -31.12 -0.47
C ALA A 484 46.51 -31.57 -0.22
N SER A 485 45.62 -30.61 -0.03
CA SER A 485 44.17 -30.81 -0.03
C SER A 485 43.55 -30.30 -1.34
N LEU A 486 42.44 -30.91 -1.77
CA LEU A 486 41.61 -30.44 -2.88
C LEU A 486 40.29 -29.87 -2.34
N ILE A 487 39.98 -28.62 -2.65
CA ILE A 487 38.73 -27.98 -2.22
C ILE A 487 37.98 -27.41 -3.43
N THR A 488 36.82 -27.97 -3.74
CA THR A 488 35.90 -27.43 -4.75
C THR A 488 34.50 -27.28 -4.16
N GLY A 489 33.57 -26.66 -4.90
CA GLY A 489 32.20 -26.47 -4.42
C GLY A 489 31.44 -27.77 -4.17
N GLU A 490 31.78 -28.84 -4.89
CA GLU A 490 31.03 -30.11 -4.85
C GLU A 490 31.87 -31.32 -4.40
N GLU A 491 33.19 -31.19 -4.32
CA GLU A 491 34.11 -32.23 -3.87
C GLU A 491 35.22 -31.64 -3.01
N GLN A 492 35.51 -32.29 -1.88
CA GLN A 492 36.59 -31.93 -0.97
C GLN A 492 37.37 -33.18 -0.59
N ILE A 493 38.69 -33.15 -0.80
CA ILE A 493 39.65 -34.15 -0.33
C ILE A 493 40.55 -33.42 0.65
N LEU A 494 40.25 -33.59 1.94
CA LEU A 494 40.98 -32.94 3.01
C LEU A 494 42.04 -33.89 3.55
N ASP A 495 43.24 -33.37 3.71
CA ASP A 495 44.41 -34.04 4.26
C ASP A 495 44.89 -33.17 5.43
N ASP A 496 44.82 -33.68 6.66
CA ASP A 496 45.07 -32.93 7.89
C ASP A 496 46.54 -32.45 7.98
N ASP A 497 47.44 -33.15 7.29
CA ASP A 497 48.87 -32.81 7.20
C ASP A 497 49.19 -31.94 5.95
N ALA A 498 48.18 -31.51 5.19
CA ALA A 498 48.38 -30.73 3.97
C ALA A 498 49.03 -29.38 4.26
N THR A 499 50.17 -29.15 3.60
CA THR A 499 50.84 -27.84 3.56
C THR A 499 50.33 -26.97 2.41
N HIS A 500 49.75 -27.60 1.40
CA HIS A 500 49.26 -26.94 0.20
C HIS A 500 47.76 -27.17 -0.01
N ILE A 501 47.10 -26.20 -0.63
CA ILE A 501 45.69 -26.31 -0.98
C ILE A 501 45.53 -26.00 -2.46
N SER A 502 44.94 -26.94 -3.19
CA SER A 502 44.47 -26.71 -4.55
C SER A 502 42.97 -26.54 -4.54
N SER A 503 42.46 -25.42 -5.04
CA SER A 503 41.02 -25.14 -4.99
C SER A 503 40.50 -24.45 -6.24
N THR A 504 39.19 -24.50 -6.42
CA THR A 504 38.53 -23.49 -7.26
C THR A 504 38.66 -22.12 -6.59
N ILE A 505 38.79 -21.06 -7.38
CA ILE A 505 39.03 -19.71 -6.87
C ILE A 505 37.95 -19.22 -5.89
N GLU A 506 36.70 -19.63 -6.09
CA GLU A 506 35.58 -19.30 -5.20
C GLU A 506 35.71 -19.90 -3.79
N MET A 507 36.57 -20.92 -3.62
CA MET A 507 36.76 -21.66 -2.37
C MET A 507 38.02 -21.24 -1.61
N LEU A 508 38.64 -20.11 -2.01
CA LEU A 508 39.75 -19.52 -1.26
C LEU A 508 39.30 -19.20 0.18
N ASN A 509 40.06 -19.68 1.16
CA ASN A 509 39.88 -19.30 2.56
C ASN A 509 40.70 -18.04 2.87
N PHE A 510 40.03 -16.97 3.29
CA PHE A 510 40.66 -15.68 3.63
C PHE A 510 41.27 -15.65 5.05
N GLU A 511 41.08 -16.70 5.84
CA GLU A 511 41.53 -16.81 7.24
C GLU A 511 42.79 -17.67 7.41
N VAL A 512 43.34 -18.24 6.32
CA VAL A 512 44.51 -19.13 6.37
C VAL A 512 45.65 -18.49 5.59
N ASP A 513 46.69 -18.03 6.30
CA ASP A 513 47.87 -17.46 5.65
C ASP A 513 48.81 -18.50 5.06
N VAL A 514 49.41 -18.18 3.90
CA VAL A 514 50.34 -19.06 3.19
C VAL A 514 51.55 -18.28 2.65
N ASP A 515 52.63 -18.97 2.30
CA ASP A 515 53.80 -18.31 1.72
C ASP A 515 53.56 -17.88 0.27
N VAL A 516 52.97 -18.75 -0.56
CA VAL A 516 52.74 -18.49 -1.99
C VAL A 516 51.30 -18.81 -2.39
N CYS A 517 50.62 -17.87 -3.05
CA CYS A 517 49.32 -18.08 -3.67
C CYS A 517 49.41 -17.89 -5.19
N VAL A 518 49.08 -18.91 -5.96
CA VAL A 518 49.01 -18.85 -7.43
C VAL A 518 47.56 -18.68 -7.85
N ILE A 519 47.26 -17.63 -8.62
CA ILE A 519 45.94 -17.33 -9.18
C ILE A 519 45.99 -17.53 -10.70
N ASP A 520 45.33 -18.58 -11.20
CA ASP A 520 45.35 -18.88 -12.64
C ASP A 520 44.22 -18.20 -13.43
N GLU A 521 44.47 -18.04 -14.72
CA GLU A 521 43.60 -17.38 -15.71
C GLU A 521 43.04 -16.02 -15.24
N VAL A 522 43.91 -15.13 -14.76
CA VAL A 522 43.52 -13.85 -14.11
C VAL A 522 42.70 -12.90 -15.00
N GLN A 523 42.73 -13.07 -16.33
CA GLN A 523 41.86 -12.33 -17.25
C GLN A 523 40.37 -12.58 -17.02
N MET A 524 40.00 -13.63 -16.28
CA MET A 524 38.62 -13.88 -15.85
C MET A 524 38.08 -12.83 -14.88
N ILE A 525 38.92 -11.89 -14.42
CA ILE A 525 38.45 -10.73 -13.66
C ILE A 525 37.42 -9.87 -14.43
N ASP A 526 37.45 -9.89 -15.76
CA ASP A 526 36.49 -9.20 -16.65
C ASP A 526 35.18 -9.99 -16.86
N ASP A 527 35.06 -11.18 -16.25
CA ASP A 527 33.83 -11.98 -16.32
C ASP A 527 32.72 -11.34 -15.47
N ARG A 528 31.54 -11.12 -16.07
CA ARG A 528 30.42 -10.42 -15.42
C ARG A 528 29.82 -11.18 -14.25
N ASP A 529 29.85 -12.51 -14.27
CA ASP A 529 29.17 -13.36 -13.30
C ASP A 529 30.15 -13.90 -12.24
N ARG A 530 31.39 -14.19 -12.64
CA ARG A 530 32.40 -14.83 -11.79
C ARG A 530 33.63 -13.98 -11.50
N GLY A 531 33.83 -12.84 -12.18
CA GLY A 531 35.03 -12.01 -12.05
C GLY A 531 35.27 -11.48 -10.64
N TRP A 532 34.22 -11.37 -9.83
CA TRP A 532 34.30 -11.01 -8.40
C TRP A 532 35.22 -11.94 -7.61
N ALA A 533 35.31 -13.23 -7.97
CA ALA A 533 36.16 -14.19 -7.26
C ALA A 533 37.65 -13.89 -7.48
N TRP A 534 38.04 -13.48 -8.69
CA TRP A 534 39.42 -13.03 -8.99
C TRP A 534 39.75 -11.74 -8.26
N ALA A 535 38.84 -10.76 -8.29
CA ALA A 535 39.03 -9.52 -7.56
C ALA A 535 39.22 -9.80 -6.06
N ASN A 536 38.37 -10.64 -5.45
CA ASN A 536 38.49 -11.00 -4.05
C ASN A 536 39.78 -11.75 -3.74
N ALA A 537 40.20 -12.69 -4.59
CA ALA A 537 41.44 -13.42 -4.40
C ALA A 537 42.67 -12.49 -4.46
N ILE A 538 42.75 -11.60 -5.44
CA ILE A 538 43.86 -10.65 -5.57
C ILE A 538 43.88 -9.70 -4.36
N ILE A 539 42.73 -9.15 -3.99
CA ILE A 539 42.62 -8.17 -2.90
C ILE A 539 42.82 -8.84 -1.55
N GLY A 540 42.33 -10.07 -1.37
CA GLY A 540 42.08 -10.67 -0.07
C GLY A 540 42.90 -11.91 0.28
N ALA A 541 43.59 -12.55 -0.66
CA ALA A 541 44.41 -13.73 -0.34
C ALA A 541 45.51 -13.36 0.68
N PRO A 542 45.54 -13.99 1.86
CA PRO A 542 46.56 -13.75 2.87
C PRO A 542 47.86 -14.51 2.52
N ALA A 543 48.56 -14.08 1.48
CA ALA A 543 49.81 -14.71 1.04
C ALA A 543 50.96 -13.71 0.97
N LYS A 544 52.17 -14.14 1.34
CA LYS A 544 53.37 -13.29 1.26
C LYS A 544 53.73 -12.96 -0.20
N GLU A 545 53.57 -13.92 -1.10
CA GLU A 545 53.74 -13.74 -2.54
C GLU A 545 52.51 -14.23 -3.29
N ILE A 546 51.94 -13.37 -4.15
CA ILE A 546 50.79 -13.70 -5.01
C ILE A 546 51.25 -13.68 -6.45
N ILE A 547 51.14 -14.82 -7.13
CA ILE A 547 51.54 -14.99 -8.52
C ILE A 547 50.29 -15.18 -9.38
N MET A 548 49.98 -14.18 -10.19
CA MET A 548 48.85 -14.20 -11.11
C MET A 548 49.33 -14.65 -12.48
N THR A 549 48.65 -15.62 -13.10
CA THR A 549 48.95 -16.08 -14.46
C THR A 549 47.79 -15.77 -15.39
N GLY A 550 48.06 -15.18 -16.56
CA GLY A 550 46.99 -14.87 -17.51
C GLY A 550 47.45 -14.25 -18.83
N SER A 551 46.50 -13.75 -19.60
CA SER A 551 46.74 -13.07 -20.87
C SER A 551 46.98 -11.56 -20.71
N SER A 552 47.52 -10.94 -21.76
CA SER A 552 47.89 -9.51 -21.80
C SER A 552 46.74 -8.54 -21.52
N ASN A 553 45.51 -8.92 -21.83
CA ASN A 553 44.31 -8.12 -21.58
C ASN A 553 44.04 -7.83 -20.09
N ALA A 554 44.56 -8.65 -19.16
CA ALA A 554 44.39 -8.41 -17.73
C ALA A 554 45.35 -7.34 -17.19
N LYS A 555 46.41 -6.99 -17.93
CA LYS A 555 47.54 -6.17 -17.44
C LYS A 555 47.09 -4.88 -16.78
N GLU A 556 46.26 -4.10 -17.47
CA GLU A 556 45.83 -2.79 -17.00
C GLU A 556 44.97 -2.88 -15.73
N ALA A 557 44.07 -3.87 -15.67
CA ALA A 557 43.23 -4.11 -14.50
C ALA A 557 44.07 -4.50 -13.27
N ILE A 558 45.10 -5.33 -13.45
CA ILE A 558 45.98 -5.76 -12.36
C ILE A 558 46.88 -4.61 -11.88
N ILE A 559 47.38 -3.77 -12.79
CA ILE A 559 48.13 -2.56 -12.42
C ILE A 559 47.26 -1.64 -11.57
N ALA A 560 46.03 -1.36 -12.00
CA ALA A 560 45.10 -0.52 -11.25
C ALA A 560 44.76 -1.11 -9.87
N LEU A 561 44.62 -2.44 -9.75
CA LEU A 561 44.42 -3.11 -8.46
C LEU A 561 45.65 -3.01 -7.56
N ALA A 562 46.86 -3.22 -8.08
CA ALA A 562 48.08 -3.08 -7.30
C ALA A 562 48.24 -1.65 -6.76
N GLU A 563 47.97 -0.63 -7.58
CA GLU A 563 47.96 0.77 -7.18
C GLU A 563 46.92 1.06 -6.09
N TYR A 564 45.70 0.55 -6.26
CA TYR A 564 44.62 0.66 -5.28
C TYR A 564 44.97 0.02 -3.92
N LEU A 565 45.70 -1.10 -3.95
CA LEU A 565 46.16 -1.80 -2.75
C LEU A 565 47.39 -1.13 -2.12
N GLY A 566 48.18 -0.40 -2.90
CA GLY A 566 49.47 0.14 -2.49
C GLY A 566 50.56 -0.94 -2.38
N GLU A 567 50.46 -1.98 -3.21
CA GLU A 567 51.36 -3.15 -3.20
C GLU A 567 52.27 -3.14 -4.43
N GLU A 568 53.52 -3.61 -4.27
CA GLU A 568 54.48 -3.69 -5.37
C GLU A 568 54.09 -4.79 -6.36
N LEU A 569 54.03 -4.45 -7.65
CA LEU A 569 53.70 -5.36 -8.75
C LEU A 569 54.91 -5.58 -9.67
N GLU A 570 55.37 -6.82 -9.75
CA GLU A 570 56.37 -7.29 -10.72
C GLU A 570 55.67 -7.92 -11.93
N ILE A 571 55.96 -7.47 -13.14
CA ILE A 571 55.37 -8.03 -14.36
C ILE A 571 56.44 -8.81 -15.13
N ILE A 572 56.16 -10.09 -15.39
CA ILE A 572 57.03 -11.01 -16.13
C ILE A 572 56.32 -11.40 -17.42
N GLU A 573 56.89 -11.01 -18.56
CA GLU A 573 56.33 -11.30 -19.87
C GLU A 573 56.88 -12.63 -20.43
N PHE A 574 55.98 -13.46 -20.95
CA PHE A 574 56.29 -14.75 -21.55
C PHE A 574 55.88 -14.76 -23.02
N GLU A 575 56.77 -15.27 -23.85
CA GLU A 575 56.47 -15.54 -25.25
C GLU A 575 55.99 -16.99 -25.45
N ARG A 576 55.26 -17.21 -26.55
CA ARG A 576 54.80 -18.55 -26.91
C ARG A 576 56.01 -19.41 -27.28
N LYS A 577 56.10 -20.63 -26.74
CA LYS A 577 57.26 -21.50 -26.97
C LYS A 577 57.35 -22.07 -28.39
N ASN A 578 56.18 -22.29 -29.02
CA ASN A 578 56.07 -22.91 -30.35
C ASN A 578 55.26 -22.01 -31.28
N PRO A 579 55.62 -21.89 -32.57
CA PRO A 579 54.86 -21.09 -33.52
C PRO A 579 53.45 -21.68 -33.72
N LEU A 580 52.52 -20.79 -34.07
CA LEU A 580 51.16 -21.14 -34.45
C LEU A 580 50.96 -20.68 -35.90
N THR A 581 50.73 -21.62 -36.81
CA THR A 581 50.58 -21.36 -38.24
C THR A 581 49.11 -21.49 -38.65
N LEU A 582 48.63 -20.52 -39.44
CA LEU A 582 47.30 -20.58 -40.05
C LEU A 582 47.38 -21.42 -41.34
N LEU A 583 46.46 -22.35 -41.51
CA LEU A 583 46.33 -23.15 -42.73
C LEU A 583 45.83 -22.26 -43.88
N GLU A 584 46.44 -22.41 -45.07
CA GLU A 584 46.11 -21.57 -46.25
C GLU A 584 44.71 -21.88 -46.82
N THR A 585 44.25 -23.12 -46.68
CA THR A 585 42.98 -23.60 -47.22
C THR A 585 42.13 -24.24 -46.13
N TRP A 586 40.80 -24.23 -46.31
CA TRP A 586 39.91 -24.95 -45.41
C TRP A 586 40.14 -26.46 -45.54
N THR A 587 39.91 -27.19 -44.46
CA THR A 587 40.15 -28.64 -44.41
C THR A 587 38.85 -29.39 -44.69
N ASP A 588 38.86 -30.28 -45.68
CA ASP A 588 37.74 -31.18 -45.94
C ASP A 588 37.61 -32.21 -44.80
N PRO A 589 36.39 -32.64 -44.42
CA PRO A 589 36.22 -33.65 -43.38
C PRO A 589 37.06 -34.92 -43.52
N THR A 590 37.40 -35.37 -44.74
CA THR A 590 38.25 -36.56 -44.94
C THR A 590 39.74 -36.31 -44.74
N ASP A 591 40.18 -35.04 -44.80
CA ASP A 591 41.59 -34.66 -44.76
C ASP A 591 42.05 -34.28 -43.34
N VAL A 592 41.18 -34.43 -42.34
CA VAL A 592 41.49 -34.21 -40.93
C VAL A 592 42.55 -35.21 -40.46
N LYS A 593 43.60 -34.71 -39.81
CA LYS A 593 44.70 -35.51 -39.27
C LYS A 593 44.49 -35.88 -37.81
N GLU A 594 45.14 -36.94 -37.35
CA GLU A 594 45.19 -37.31 -35.93
C GLU A 594 45.74 -36.15 -35.07
N GLY A 595 45.24 -35.99 -33.86
CA GLY A 595 45.59 -34.87 -32.98
C GLY A 595 44.85 -33.56 -33.30
N THR A 596 43.84 -33.60 -34.18
CA THR A 596 43.01 -32.44 -34.50
C THR A 596 41.86 -32.27 -33.50
N ALA A 597 41.63 -31.03 -33.06
CA ALA A 597 40.45 -30.62 -32.33
C ALA A 597 39.53 -29.77 -33.21
N ILE A 598 38.29 -30.23 -33.42
CA ILE A 598 37.25 -29.53 -34.17
C ILE A 598 36.36 -28.76 -33.19
N ILE A 599 36.27 -27.44 -33.37
CA ILE A 599 35.58 -26.53 -32.46
C ILE A 599 34.20 -26.17 -32.98
N ALA A 600 33.19 -26.40 -32.15
CA ALA A 600 31.79 -26.07 -32.41
C ALA A 600 31.16 -25.32 -31.24
N PHE A 601 30.25 -24.39 -31.51
CA PHE A 601 29.71 -23.50 -30.48
C PHE A 601 28.34 -23.91 -29.92
N SER A 602 27.91 -25.14 -30.20
CA SER A 602 26.69 -25.69 -29.61
C SER A 602 26.80 -27.19 -29.38
N ARG A 603 26.13 -27.70 -28.33
CA ARG A 603 26.03 -29.15 -28.07
C ARG A 603 25.46 -29.91 -29.26
N LYS A 604 24.47 -29.32 -29.95
CA LYS A 604 23.87 -29.91 -31.15
C LYS A 604 24.92 -30.08 -32.26
N ASP A 605 25.74 -29.06 -32.50
CA ASP A 605 26.79 -29.12 -33.51
C ASP A 605 27.90 -30.12 -33.12
N VAL A 606 28.31 -30.17 -31.85
CA VAL A 606 29.30 -31.16 -31.36
C VAL A 606 28.81 -32.60 -31.60
N LEU A 607 27.56 -32.90 -31.26
CA LEU A 607 27.00 -34.24 -31.46
C LEU A 607 26.80 -34.59 -32.94
N ARG A 608 26.41 -33.60 -33.77
CA ARG A 608 26.33 -33.79 -35.23
C ARG A 608 27.70 -34.10 -35.82
N LEU A 609 28.71 -33.29 -35.50
CA LEU A 609 30.07 -33.51 -35.97
C LEU A 609 30.62 -34.85 -35.45
N LYS A 610 30.31 -35.25 -34.20
CA LYS A 610 30.65 -36.59 -33.71
C LYS A 610 30.10 -37.68 -34.63
N GLN A 611 28.82 -37.65 -34.96
CA GLN A 611 28.19 -38.64 -35.83
C GLN A 611 28.79 -38.66 -37.24
N GLU A 612 29.16 -37.50 -37.77
CA GLU A 612 29.78 -37.35 -39.09
C GLU A 612 31.20 -37.92 -39.11
N TYR A 613 32.05 -37.51 -38.16
CA TYR A 613 33.46 -37.87 -38.12
C TYR A 613 33.73 -39.26 -37.55
N SER A 614 32.82 -39.82 -36.74
CA SER A 614 32.92 -41.22 -36.28
C SER A 614 32.86 -42.25 -37.41
N ARG A 615 32.53 -41.84 -38.65
CA ARG A 615 32.62 -42.70 -39.84
C ARG A 615 34.06 -42.92 -40.31
N TYR A 616 34.95 -41.98 -39.99
CA TYR A 616 36.32 -41.92 -40.50
C TYR A 616 37.37 -42.06 -39.39
N PHE A 617 37.06 -41.60 -38.17
CA PHE A 617 38.02 -41.52 -37.06
C PHE A 617 37.43 -42.02 -35.74
N SER A 618 38.30 -42.43 -34.81
CA SER A 618 37.91 -42.56 -33.41
C SER A 618 37.82 -41.16 -32.77
N VAL A 619 36.64 -40.81 -32.26
CA VAL A 619 36.31 -39.44 -31.83
C VAL A 619 36.03 -39.36 -30.33
N SER A 620 36.70 -38.43 -29.65
CA SER A 620 36.34 -37.96 -28.32
C SER A 620 35.54 -36.66 -28.36
N VAL A 621 34.69 -36.43 -27.35
CA VAL A 621 33.84 -35.24 -27.28
C VAL A 621 33.92 -34.50 -25.97
N VAL A 622 34.03 -33.17 -26.03
CA VAL A 622 34.01 -32.31 -24.84
C VAL A 622 33.12 -31.07 -25.03
N TYR A 623 32.12 -30.89 -24.19
CA TYR A 623 31.29 -29.68 -24.19
C TYR A 623 30.90 -29.30 -22.76
N GLY A 624 30.52 -28.02 -22.55
CA GLY A 624 30.38 -27.43 -21.21
C GLY A 624 29.49 -28.17 -20.20
N ASN A 625 28.38 -28.77 -20.64
CA ASN A 625 27.45 -29.51 -19.77
C ASN A 625 27.80 -30.99 -19.55
N LEU A 626 28.94 -31.46 -20.07
CA LEU A 626 29.40 -32.83 -19.82
C LEU A 626 29.80 -32.99 -18.36
N SER A 627 29.36 -34.07 -17.69
CA SER A 627 29.72 -34.31 -16.29
C SER A 627 31.25 -34.41 -16.13
N PRO A 628 31.82 -34.00 -14.98
CA PRO A 628 33.26 -33.98 -14.77
C PRO A 628 33.93 -35.34 -15.02
N GLU A 629 33.30 -36.43 -14.59
CA GLU A 629 33.78 -37.81 -14.82
C GLU A 629 33.88 -38.14 -16.31
N VAL A 630 32.83 -37.87 -17.08
CA VAL A 630 32.81 -38.16 -18.52
C VAL A 630 33.79 -37.24 -19.26
N ARG A 631 33.91 -35.97 -18.84
CA ARG A 631 34.90 -35.04 -19.40
C ARG A 631 36.34 -35.51 -19.14
N ARG A 632 36.62 -36.01 -17.93
CA ARG A 632 37.93 -36.60 -17.59
C ARG A 632 38.23 -37.80 -18.47
N GLU A 633 37.28 -38.73 -18.60
CA GLU A 633 37.49 -39.93 -19.40
C GLU A 633 37.67 -39.60 -20.89
N GLU A 634 36.85 -38.72 -21.47
CA GLU A 634 37.01 -38.27 -22.85
C GLU A 634 38.34 -37.53 -23.07
N ALA A 635 38.78 -36.72 -22.11
CA ALA A 635 40.08 -36.07 -22.16
C ALA A 635 41.24 -37.08 -22.05
N ARG A 636 41.13 -38.09 -21.20
CA ARG A 636 42.10 -39.18 -21.02
C ARG A 636 42.25 -39.98 -22.31
N ARG A 637 41.13 -40.42 -22.91
CA ARG A 637 41.11 -41.16 -24.18
C ARG A 637 41.80 -40.40 -25.32
N PHE A 638 41.59 -39.08 -25.41
CA PHE A 638 42.31 -38.26 -26.37
C PHE A 638 43.80 -38.08 -26.02
N ARG A 639 44.13 -37.87 -24.74
CA ARG A 639 45.51 -37.70 -24.28
C ARG A 639 46.37 -38.93 -24.49
N GLU A 640 45.81 -40.11 -24.22
CA GLU A 640 46.47 -41.42 -24.39
C GLU A 640 46.40 -41.94 -25.84
N LYS A 641 45.86 -41.14 -26.77
CA LYS A 641 45.71 -41.47 -28.20
C LYS A 641 44.82 -42.67 -28.48
N GLU A 642 43.88 -43.01 -27.58
CA GLU A 642 42.81 -43.97 -27.87
C GLU A 642 41.82 -43.42 -28.91
N THR A 643 41.68 -42.09 -28.96
CA THR A 643 40.92 -41.37 -29.98
C THR A 643 41.81 -40.47 -30.82
N GLN A 644 41.59 -40.46 -32.13
CA GLN A 644 42.35 -39.68 -33.11
C GLN A 644 41.93 -38.21 -33.16
N VAL A 645 40.63 -37.92 -33.01
CA VAL A 645 40.07 -36.57 -33.17
C VAL A 645 39.26 -36.17 -31.94
N LEU A 646 39.38 -34.91 -31.53
CA LEU A 646 38.56 -34.31 -30.49
C LEU A 646 37.53 -33.38 -31.12
N ILE A 647 36.27 -33.47 -30.73
CA ILE A 647 35.24 -32.50 -31.11
C ILE A 647 34.76 -31.80 -29.86
N ALA A 648 34.89 -30.49 -29.80
CA ALA A 648 34.63 -29.78 -28.58
C ALA A 648 34.01 -28.39 -28.74
N THR A 649 33.47 -27.86 -27.64
CA THR A 649 33.11 -26.44 -27.57
C THR A 649 34.28 -25.57 -27.12
N ASP A 650 34.06 -24.25 -27.11
CA ASP A 650 34.95 -23.26 -26.49
C ASP A 650 35.27 -23.55 -25.01
N ALA A 651 34.58 -24.51 -24.38
CA ALA A 651 34.94 -25.05 -23.07
C ALA A 651 36.37 -25.61 -22.99
N ILE A 652 37.02 -25.96 -24.12
CA ILE A 652 38.43 -26.40 -24.11
C ILE A 652 39.41 -25.23 -24.10
N ALA A 653 38.93 -24.01 -24.37
CA ALA A 653 39.75 -22.80 -24.33
C ALA A 653 40.34 -22.58 -22.93
N MET A 654 39.73 -23.19 -21.91
CA MET A 654 40.15 -23.15 -20.52
C MET A 654 40.22 -24.56 -19.94
N GLY A 655 41.34 -24.89 -19.33
CA GLY A 655 41.38 -25.92 -18.30
C GLY A 655 41.29 -27.40 -18.68
N MET A 656 42.07 -27.83 -19.67
CA MET A 656 42.51 -29.24 -19.81
C MET A 656 43.89 -29.36 -20.47
N ASN A 657 44.71 -30.27 -19.96
CA ASN A 657 45.93 -30.70 -20.64
C ASN A 657 45.64 -31.76 -21.72
N LEU A 658 45.38 -31.31 -22.95
CA LEU A 658 45.14 -32.11 -24.17
C LEU A 658 46.28 -31.92 -25.21
N PRO A 659 46.80 -32.98 -25.83
CA PRO A 659 47.85 -32.92 -26.84
C PRO A 659 47.30 -32.55 -28.23
N ILE A 660 46.81 -31.32 -28.40
CA ILE A 660 46.20 -30.86 -29.66
C ILE A 660 47.30 -30.35 -30.61
N GLN A 661 47.35 -30.86 -31.83
CA GLN A 661 48.25 -30.39 -32.88
C GLN A 661 47.61 -29.35 -33.79
N THR A 662 46.36 -29.59 -34.17
CA THR A 662 45.61 -28.74 -35.11
C THR A 662 44.27 -28.36 -34.52
N ILE A 663 43.87 -27.09 -34.63
CA ILE A 663 42.53 -26.62 -34.29
C ILE A 663 41.79 -26.24 -35.56
N LEU A 664 40.59 -26.79 -35.74
CA LEU A 664 39.71 -26.48 -36.86
C LEU A 664 38.40 -25.90 -36.35
N PHE A 665 38.09 -24.67 -36.73
CA PHE A 665 36.79 -24.06 -36.44
C PHE A 665 35.72 -24.58 -37.40
N SER A 666 34.61 -25.09 -36.88
CA SER A 666 33.47 -25.49 -37.71
C SER A 666 32.66 -24.30 -38.23
N LYS A 667 32.64 -23.21 -37.46
CA LYS A 667 31.94 -21.95 -37.74
C LYS A 667 32.76 -20.79 -37.16
N ALA A 668 32.42 -19.56 -37.54
CA ALA A 668 33.01 -18.33 -36.99
C ALA A 668 31.99 -17.45 -36.25
N GLU A 669 30.82 -18.00 -35.94
CA GLU A 669 29.75 -17.35 -35.20
C GLU A 669 29.35 -18.20 -33.99
N LYS A 670 28.96 -17.53 -32.90
CA LYS A 670 28.43 -18.16 -31.69
C LYS A 670 27.24 -17.38 -31.11
N PHE A 671 26.40 -18.10 -30.35
CA PHE A 671 25.35 -17.49 -29.54
C PHE A 671 25.94 -17.09 -28.19
N ASP A 672 25.82 -15.81 -27.81
CA ASP A 672 26.31 -15.29 -26.53
C ASP A 672 25.26 -15.27 -25.42
N GLY A 673 24.10 -15.89 -25.65
CA GLY A 673 22.94 -15.83 -24.76
C GLY A 673 21.88 -14.82 -25.19
N VAL A 674 22.24 -13.86 -26.05
CA VAL A 674 21.35 -12.79 -26.54
C VAL A 674 21.21 -12.85 -28.06
N SER A 675 22.32 -12.95 -28.78
CA SER A 675 22.34 -12.89 -30.24
C SER A 675 23.39 -13.83 -30.85
N GLN A 676 23.25 -14.13 -32.14
CA GLN A 676 24.31 -14.76 -32.93
C GLN A 676 25.30 -13.67 -33.36
N ARG A 677 26.57 -13.81 -32.97
CA ARG A 677 27.64 -12.87 -33.30
C ARG A 677 28.90 -13.60 -33.77
N ASN A 678 29.76 -12.87 -34.49
CA ASN A 678 31.10 -13.36 -34.82
C ASN A 678 31.92 -13.60 -33.55
N LEU A 679 32.88 -14.52 -33.64
CA LEU A 679 33.89 -14.74 -32.60
C LEU A 679 34.74 -13.49 -32.42
N HIS A 680 35.01 -13.13 -31.16
CA HIS A 680 35.93 -12.06 -30.85
C HIS A 680 37.38 -12.53 -31.05
N PRO A 681 38.31 -11.63 -31.40
CA PRO A 681 39.72 -11.97 -31.52
C PRO A 681 40.27 -12.70 -30.29
N SER A 682 39.90 -12.26 -29.08
CA SER A 682 40.32 -12.91 -27.83
C SER A 682 39.89 -14.37 -27.73
N GLU A 683 38.65 -14.69 -28.12
CA GLU A 683 38.10 -16.06 -28.11
C GLU A 683 38.86 -16.95 -29.10
N VAL A 684 39.12 -16.43 -30.31
CA VAL A 684 39.91 -17.14 -31.32
C VAL A 684 41.31 -17.41 -30.80
N HIS A 685 41.99 -16.41 -30.24
CA HIS A 685 43.35 -16.58 -29.70
C HIS A 685 43.40 -17.59 -28.55
N GLN A 686 42.41 -17.59 -27.65
CA GLN A 686 42.37 -18.50 -26.50
C GLN A 686 42.15 -19.95 -26.94
N ILE A 687 41.25 -20.17 -27.91
CA ILE A 687 40.97 -21.49 -28.47
C ILE A 687 42.19 -21.96 -29.28
N SER A 688 42.57 -21.21 -30.33
CA SER A 688 43.66 -21.53 -31.25
C SER A 688 44.99 -21.75 -30.52
N GLY A 689 45.22 -20.99 -29.45
CA GLY A 689 46.41 -21.10 -28.65
C GLY A 689 46.55 -22.43 -27.88
N ARG A 690 45.54 -23.31 -27.87
CA ARG A 690 45.60 -24.68 -27.34
C ARG A 690 46.23 -25.68 -28.34
N ALA A 691 46.35 -25.33 -29.62
CA ALA A 691 47.11 -26.12 -30.60
C ALA A 691 48.61 -25.95 -30.35
N GLY A 692 49.41 -26.99 -30.60
CA GLY A 692 50.86 -26.97 -30.43
C GLY A 692 51.26 -26.92 -28.95
N ARG A 693 51.92 -27.98 -28.45
CA ARG A 693 52.42 -28.04 -27.06
C ARG A 693 53.89 -28.41 -27.02
N TYR A 694 54.66 -27.63 -26.27
CA TYR A 694 56.10 -27.86 -26.09
C TYR A 694 56.35 -29.25 -25.49
N GLY A 695 57.15 -30.08 -26.16
CA GLY A 695 57.44 -31.47 -25.78
C GLY A 695 56.49 -32.53 -26.37
N LEU A 696 55.42 -32.15 -27.06
CA LEU A 696 54.47 -33.07 -27.71
C LEU A 696 54.32 -32.82 -29.22
N SER A 697 54.35 -31.55 -29.65
CA SER A 697 54.30 -31.15 -31.06
C SER A 697 55.09 -29.85 -31.28
N GLU A 698 56.01 -29.83 -32.23
CA GLU A 698 56.92 -28.69 -32.47
C GLU A 698 56.20 -27.46 -33.01
N GLU A 699 55.12 -27.64 -33.80
CA GLU A 699 54.30 -26.56 -34.37
C GLU A 699 52.81 -26.82 -34.15
N GLY A 700 52.04 -25.75 -33.92
CA GLY A 700 50.58 -25.80 -33.83
C GLY A 700 49.94 -25.23 -35.09
N HIS A 701 48.86 -25.85 -35.57
CA HIS A 701 48.13 -25.40 -36.75
C HIS A 701 46.72 -24.92 -36.40
N VAL A 702 46.24 -23.91 -37.11
CA VAL A 702 44.87 -23.38 -36.97
C VAL A 702 44.23 -23.30 -38.35
N GLY A 703 42.98 -23.70 -38.47
CA GLY A 703 42.21 -23.52 -39.69
C GLY A 703 40.72 -23.63 -39.44
N ALA A 704 39.97 -23.90 -40.50
CA ALA A 704 38.53 -24.09 -40.41
C ALA A 704 38.04 -25.15 -41.40
N LEU A 705 36.84 -25.66 -41.16
CA LEU A 705 36.20 -26.67 -42.01
C LEU A 705 35.53 -26.08 -43.27
N ASN A 706 35.45 -24.75 -43.38
CA ASN A 706 34.89 -24.08 -44.55
C ASN A 706 35.56 -22.71 -44.77
N ALA A 707 35.47 -22.23 -46.02
CA ALA A 707 36.10 -20.99 -46.46
C ALA A 707 35.62 -19.74 -45.69
N VAL A 708 34.34 -19.70 -45.30
CA VAL A 708 33.76 -18.55 -44.59
C VAL A 708 34.36 -18.44 -43.19
N ALA A 709 34.42 -19.56 -42.47
CA ALA A 709 35.00 -19.61 -41.15
C ALA A 709 36.51 -19.32 -41.18
N LEU A 710 37.25 -19.86 -42.16
CA LEU A 710 38.69 -19.61 -42.30
C LEU A 710 39.02 -18.14 -42.56
N LYS A 711 38.13 -17.39 -43.21
CA LYS A 711 38.35 -15.96 -43.48
C LYS A 711 38.22 -15.10 -42.22
N ILE A 712 37.46 -15.56 -41.23
CA ILE A 712 37.16 -14.80 -40.00
C ILE A 712 38.12 -15.16 -38.86
N VAL A 713 38.49 -16.44 -38.78
CA VAL A 713 39.49 -17.00 -37.86
C VAL A 713 40.89 -16.57 -38.31
#